data_AF-A0A2V9YL40-F1
#
_entry.id   AF-A0A2V9YL40-F1
#
_cell.length_a   1.000
_cell.length_b   1.000
_cell.length_c   1.000
_cell.angle_alpha   90.00
_cell.angle_beta   90.00
_cell.angle_gamma   90.00
#
_symmetry.space_group_name_H-M   'P 1'
#
loop_
_entity.id
_entity.type
_entity.pdbx_description
1 polymer ?
#
loop_
_entity_poly.entity_id
_entity_poly.type
_entity_poly.pdbx_seq_one_letter_code
_entity_poly.pdbx_strand_id
1 'polypeptide(L)'
;MDTGHAWSRRDFLQTLSSGVPTLALIARQTKAAAAGREGSEKAPASEKFTPIDLSHYFDLSPAEFGERDQAKELSGESARDGLVHTPAGSQNFRGIPFLLGAGGAREKSWLLLRSNPKQPSTESLDIPVGRRASFICLAAFCDWDGSETPTIGAGPDAMEKVGQLLAEAILVYEDGSGHVLPIRRRFEVNEPSVPWGHLSFASEPHVQDGPRELTDPLARGTEWGALQPGAFDNHYPSGPDGRSLGIVWICALKNPEPERHLKSLRFRSRSADPLIICGLTLFHGQESPLRLERLTLYRLSLPEASGEDRERWRVSVDLGVVARIQVLEDFDPEAWLSAPSKGLGESAPAARQVRNLFVEVAASPDATLSLYDSRTGQRYDFELRRAVPGHEMEGKPAGARIEILEGEKVWLHGETVDAATQRPVPVRLAFRSKEGRYIPPYGHRTEINDAWFQDYGADLKLMNTSFAYVDGTFQAELPVGELYVEMTKGFEYEAVRRKLKIERGQRELKLEIARFADLRSQGWVTADTHVHFLSPTTAILEGQAEGLNLINLLAAQWRDLFTNVGDLSQGPLTSRDGETMVWVGTENRQHILGHLALLGSHGDAVFPMSASGPEESYLGDPLWTSLSEWADACRKREGLVVGAHFPYPTGETAADIVLGKIDALELYPRADYFNSLPYLDWYRYLNCGFRLPAVGGTDKMGAYMPAGANRTYAFLGQDQFSFDNWAKAVRRGNTFVTSGPLLFFHVEGHPPGSEITLPVGGGTLEVHAEAKSFVPIHRMDIVLNGKTVASREHPEGVREMILKEKVAVKGPAWLAARCGSLTDRTTRWNFRISAHTSPVYLGVPGQELFSASAVSYMLTLIDGAQSWVESLAIRPDPERLEHVRKLFEHARAKLHSRLHQHGIEH
;
A
#
# COMPACT_ATOMS: atom_id res chain seq x y z
N MET A 1 27.78 34.23 -19.36
CA MET A 1 27.26 33.79 -20.66
C MET A 1 26.68 32.41 -20.46
N ASP A 2 25.44 32.23 -20.92
CA ASP A 2 24.64 31.00 -21.08
C ASP A 2 24.70 29.89 -20.02
N THR A 3 23.67 29.84 -19.17
CA THR A 3 22.98 28.59 -18.80
C THR A 3 21.51 28.89 -18.49
N GLY A 4 20.68 29.05 -19.52
CA GLY A 4 19.24 28.96 -19.39
C GLY A 4 18.84 27.48 -19.31
N HIS A 5 18.34 27.04 -18.15
CA HIS A 5 17.56 25.80 -18.08
C HIS A 5 16.09 26.14 -18.27
N ALA A 6 15.63 25.95 -19.51
CA ALA A 6 14.22 25.97 -19.85
C ALA A 6 13.53 24.80 -19.15
N TRP A 7 12.55 25.10 -18.31
CA TRP A 7 11.69 24.09 -17.69
C TRP A 7 11.00 23.29 -18.79
N SER A 8 11.15 21.96 -18.76
CA SER A 8 10.45 21.12 -19.71
C SER A 8 8.96 21.02 -19.33
N ARG A 9 8.09 20.81 -20.32
CA ARG A 9 6.65 20.55 -20.10
C ARG A 9 6.42 19.35 -19.16
N ARG A 10 7.40 18.44 -19.04
CA ARG A 10 7.39 17.26 -18.17
C ARG A 10 7.65 17.62 -16.69
N ASP A 11 8.55 18.55 -16.42
CA ASP A 11 8.86 19.03 -15.06
C ASP A 11 7.70 19.85 -14.48
N PHE A 12 7.07 20.66 -15.33
CA PHE A 12 5.85 21.39 -14.98
C PHE A 12 4.67 20.43 -14.69
N LEU A 13 4.53 19.36 -15.49
CA LEU A 13 3.48 18.35 -15.28
C LEU A 13 3.75 17.49 -14.04
N GLN A 14 5.00 17.17 -13.69
CA GLN A 14 5.31 16.43 -12.45
C GLN A 14 5.00 17.22 -11.18
N THR A 15 5.20 18.54 -11.23
CA THR A 15 4.91 19.45 -10.11
C THR A 15 3.41 19.72 -9.95
N LEU A 16 2.62 19.62 -11.04
CA LEU A 16 1.16 19.71 -11.00
C LEU A 16 0.47 18.35 -10.78
N SER A 17 1.11 17.24 -11.17
CA SER A 17 0.56 15.88 -11.01
C SER A 17 0.61 15.35 -9.58
N SER A 18 1.34 16.02 -8.69
CA SER A 18 1.21 15.78 -7.25
C SER A 18 -0.14 16.24 -6.69
N GLY A 19 -0.98 16.92 -7.49
CA GLY A 19 -2.29 17.44 -7.06
C GLY A 19 -3.52 17.00 -7.87
N VAL A 20 -3.42 16.38 -9.06
CA VAL A 20 -4.65 16.03 -9.83
C VAL A 20 -4.49 14.72 -10.66
N PRO A 21 -5.25 13.64 -10.36
CA PRO A 21 -5.14 12.32 -11.01
C PRO A 21 -5.78 12.20 -12.42
N THR A 22 -6.46 13.24 -12.90
CA THR A 22 -7.51 13.10 -13.93
C THR A 22 -7.00 12.84 -15.36
N LEU A 23 -5.79 13.29 -15.71
CA LEU A 23 -5.28 13.19 -17.09
C LEU A 23 -4.72 11.81 -17.46
N ALA A 24 -4.20 11.05 -16.48
CA ALA A 24 -3.78 9.66 -16.70
C ALA A 24 -4.97 8.69 -16.83
N LEU A 25 -6.12 9.06 -16.24
CA LEU A 25 -7.35 8.26 -16.23
C LEU A 25 -8.00 8.18 -17.62
N ILE A 26 -7.99 9.28 -18.38
CA ILE A 26 -8.69 9.39 -19.67
C ILE A 26 -8.02 8.55 -20.77
N ALA A 27 -6.68 8.41 -20.75
CA ALA A 27 -5.95 7.55 -21.69
C ALA A 27 -6.06 6.04 -21.34
N ARG A 28 -6.37 5.70 -20.09
CA ARG A 28 -6.61 4.32 -19.63
C ARG A 28 -8.07 3.88 -19.83
N GLN A 29 -9.05 4.78 -19.67
CA GLN A 29 -10.48 4.47 -19.86
C GLN A 29 -10.82 4.05 -21.30
N THR A 30 -10.15 4.61 -22.31
CA THR A 30 -10.31 4.18 -23.71
C THR A 30 -9.73 2.79 -23.98
N LYS A 31 -8.75 2.33 -23.18
CA LYS A 31 -8.22 0.95 -23.23
C LYS A 31 -9.06 -0.05 -22.41
N ALA A 32 -9.58 0.33 -21.25
CA ALA A 32 -10.44 -0.52 -20.41
C ALA A 32 -11.75 -0.91 -21.10
N ALA A 33 -12.33 -0.01 -21.90
CA ALA A 33 -13.53 -0.30 -22.69
C ALA A 33 -13.29 -1.30 -23.84
N ALA A 34 -12.03 -1.53 -24.25
CA ALA A 34 -11.66 -2.52 -25.25
C ALA A 34 -11.30 -3.89 -24.62
N ALA A 35 -10.65 -3.89 -23.45
CA ALA A 35 -10.23 -5.13 -22.77
C ALA A 35 -11.38 -5.95 -22.17
N GLY A 36 -12.52 -5.32 -21.83
CA GLY A 36 -13.72 -6.00 -21.35
C GLY A 36 -14.62 -6.62 -22.43
N ARG A 37 -14.21 -6.59 -23.71
CA ARG A 37 -15.03 -7.04 -24.85
C ARG A 37 -14.33 -7.96 -25.86
N GLU A 38 -13.11 -8.39 -25.61
CA GLU A 38 -12.50 -9.53 -26.32
C GLU A 38 -12.85 -10.78 -25.49
N GLY A 39 -13.96 -11.45 -25.75
CA GLY A 39 -14.10 -12.29 -26.92
C GLY A 39 -13.42 -13.62 -26.59
N SER A 40 -14.23 -14.65 -26.31
CA SER A 40 -13.76 -16.03 -26.25
C SER A 40 -13.12 -16.39 -27.58
N GLU A 41 -11.83 -16.10 -27.74
CA GLU A 41 -11.02 -16.77 -28.73
C GLU A 41 -11.19 -18.25 -28.44
N LYS A 42 -11.83 -18.96 -29.37
CA LYS A 42 -12.04 -20.40 -29.31
C LYS A 42 -10.67 -21.05 -29.15
N ALA A 43 -10.26 -21.27 -27.91
CA ALA A 43 -9.09 -22.07 -27.61
C ALA A 43 -9.30 -23.40 -28.36
N PRO A 44 -8.33 -23.84 -29.19
CA PRO A 44 -8.45 -25.12 -29.88
C PRO A 44 -8.74 -26.20 -28.84
N ALA A 45 -9.72 -27.06 -29.13
CA ALA A 45 -10.11 -28.14 -28.21
C ALA A 45 -8.85 -28.94 -27.84
N SER A 46 -8.43 -28.81 -26.58
CA SER A 46 -7.27 -29.52 -26.05
C SER A 46 -7.50 -31.02 -26.27
N GLU A 47 -6.49 -31.72 -26.82
CA GLU A 47 -6.55 -33.18 -27.04
C GLU A 47 -6.84 -33.97 -25.76
N LYS A 48 -6.71 -33.32 -24.59
CA LYS A 48 -7.01 -33.85 -23.27
C LYS A 48 -8.50 -34.12 -23.04
N PHE A 49 -9.40 -33.56 -23.85
CA PHE A 49 -10.84 -33.63 -23.61
C PHE A 49 -11.62 -34.17 -24.79
N THR A 50 -12.76 -34.81 -24.51
CA THR A 50 -13.76 -35.17 -25.51
C THR A 50 -15.15 -34.80 -24.98
N PRO A 51 -15.70 -33.65 -25.39
CA PRO A 51 -17.08 -33.30 -25.09
C PRO A 51 -18.03 -34.34 -25.70
N ILE A 52 -19.04 -34.75 -24.93
CA ILE A 52 -20.08 -35.66 -25.40
C ILE A 52 -21.32 -34.83 -25.71
N ASP A 53 -21.85 -34.97 -26.93
CA ASP A 53 -23.07 -34.30 -27.34
C ASP A 53 -24.27 -35.00 -26.69
N LEU A 54 -24.95 -34.26 -25.80
CA LEU A 54 -26.14 -34.73 -25.09
C LEU A 54 -27.45 -34.25 -25.72
N SER A 55 -27.42 -33.53 -26.84
CA SER A 55 -28.59 -32.88 -27.44
C SER A 55 -29.77 -33.83 -27.70
N HIS A 56 -29.50 -35.06 -28.11
CA HIS A 56 -30.52 -36.10 -28.33
C HIS A 56 -31.17 -36.64 -27.05
N TYR A 57 -30.58 -36.37 -25.89
CA TYR A 57 -31.02 -36.84 -24.58
C TYR A 57 -31.71 -35.77 -23.74
N PHE A 58 -31.65 -34.50 -24.13
CA PHE A 58 -32.29 -33.42 -23.38
C PHE A 58 -33.81 -33.55 -23.44
N ASP A 59 -34.43 -33.61 -22.26
CA ASP A 59 -35.86 -33.85 -22.07
C ASP A 59 -36.56 -32.77 -21.22
N LEU A 60 -35.81 -31.82 -20.66
CA LEU A 60 -36.29 -30.77 -19.76
C LEU A 60 -35.87 -29.35 -20.24
N SER A 61 -36.82 -28.42 -20.17
CA SER A 61 -36.61 -26.97 -20.35
C SER A 61 -36.75 -26.19 -19.04
N PRO A 62 -36.20 -24.96 -18.93
CA PRO A 62 -36.42 -24.09 -17.76
C PRO A 62 -37.89 -23.90 -17.37
N ALA A 63 -38.78 -23.71 -18.34
CA ALA A 63 -40.21 -23.54 -18.09
C ALA A 63 -40.90 -24.82 -17.58
N GLU A 64 -40.43 -26.00 -18.02
CA GLU A 64 -40.92 -27.29 -17.50
C GLU A 64 -40.36 -27.59 -16.09
N PHE A 65 -39.16 -27.10 -15.76
CA PHE A 65 -38.60 -27.15 -14.39
C PHE A 65 -39.36 -26.24 -13.42
N GLY A 66 -39.90 -25.14 -13.95
CA GLY A 66 -40.82 -24.24 -13.27
C GLY A 66 -40.14 -23.13 -12.48
N GLU A 67 -40.96 -22.18 -12.02
CA GLU A 67 -40.49 -21.02 -11.27
C GLU A 67 -39.99 -21.39 -9.87
N ARG A 68 -39.01 -20.64 -9.38
CA ARG A 68 -38.53 -20.68 -7.99
C ARG A 68 -38.38 -19.25 -7.47
N ASP A 69 -38.71 -19.01 -6.22
CA ASP A 69 -38.50 -17.68 -5.64
C ASP A 69 -37.01 -17.33 -5.58
N GLN A 70 -36.15 -18.33 -5.31
CA GLN A 70 -34.69 -18.21 -5.36
C GLN A 70 -34.18 -17.81 -6.75
N ALA A 71 -34.84 -18.25 -7.83
CA ALA A 71 -34.45 -17.90 -9.19
C ALA A 71 -34.70 -16.42 -9.51
N LYS A 72 -35.64 -15.76 -8.82
CA LYS A 72 -35.87 -14.31 -8.95
C LYS A 72 -34.72 -13.48 -8.36
N GLU A 73 -33.96 -14.06 -7.43
CA GLU A 73 -32.75 -13.46 -6.86
C GLU A 73 -31.49 -13.73 -7.70
N LEU A 74 -31.63 -14.43 -8.81
CA LEU A 74 -30.59 -14.50 -9.85
C LEU A 74 -30.65 -13.26 -10.75
N SER A 75 -29.59 -13.01 -11.53
CA SER A 75 -29.52 -11.92 -12.51
C SER A 75 -30.17 -12.30 -13.85
N GLY A 76 -30.37 -11.31 -14.72
CA GLY A 76 -30.71 -11.52 -16.13
C GLY A 76 -32.14 -12.01 -16.37
N GLU A 77 -32.30 -13.07 -17.18
CA GLU A 77 -33.62 -13.64 -17.51
C GLU A 77 -34.31 -14.24 -16.29
N SER A 78 -33.55 -14.95 -15.45
CA SER A 78 -34.06 -15.55 -14.21
C SER A 78 -34.70 -14.53 -13.26
N ALA A 79 -34.09 -13.35 -13.14
CA ALA A 79 -34.65 -12.23 -12.37
C ALA A 79 -36.06 -11.81 -12.83
N ARG A 80 -36.34 -11.95 -14.14
CA ARG A 80 -37.53 -11.43 -14.80
C ARG A 80 -38.68 -12.42 -14.84
N ASP A 81 -38.38 -13.69 -15.10
CA ASP A 81 -39.40 -14.74 -15.26
C ASP A 81 -39.44 -15.75 -14.10
N GLY A 82 -38.49 -15.69 -13.16
CA GLY A 82 -38.41 -16.61 -12.03
C GLY A 82 -37.98 -18.03 -12.41
N LEU A 83 -37.51 -18.26 -13.65
CA LEU A 83 -37.02 -19.55 -14.12
C LEU A 83 -35.51 -19.64 -13.94
N VAL A 84 -34.98 -20.86 -13.78
CA VAL A 84 -33.52 -21.07 -13.76
C VAL A 84 -32.98 -20.99 -15.18
N HIS A 85 -32.06 -20.05 -15.44
CA HIS A 85 -31.34 -19.97 -16.71
C HIS A 85 -29.87 -20.28 -16.47
N THR A 86 -29.33 -21.22 -17.23
CA THR A 86 -27.92 -21.64 -17.17
C THR A 86 -27.20 -21.25 -18.46
N PRO A 87 -25.86 -21.22 -18.48
CA PRO A 87 -25.11 -21.12 -19.73
C PRO A 87 -25.56 -22.18 -20.77
N ALA A 88 -25.42 -21.85 -22.05
CA ALA A 88 -25.93 -22.63 -23.17
C ALA A 88 -24.89 -22.75 -24.30
N GLY A 89 -25.08 -23.71 -25.20
CA GLY A 89 -24.21 -23.95 -26.35
C GLY A 89 -22.82 -24.45 -25.99
N SER A 90 -21.83 -24.16 -26.84
CA SER A 90 -20.44 -24.56 -26.59
C SER A 90 -19.81 -23.65 -25.54
N GLN A 91 -19.37 -24.25 -24.44
CA GLN A 91 -18.79 -23.55 -23.30
C GLN A 91 -17.43 -24.14 -22.95
N ASN A 92 -16.59 -23.33 -22.30
CA ASN A 92 -15.35 -23.80 -21.70
C ASN A 92 -15.34 -23.32 -20.24
N PHE A 93 -15.50 -24.26 -19.32
CA PHE A 93 -15.52 -23.98 -17.89
C PHE A 93 -14.24 -24.48 -17.26
N ARG A 94 -13.44 -23.57 -16.70
CA ARG A 94 -12.18 -23.91 -16.01
C ARG A 94 -11.22 -24.75 -16.89
N GLY A 95 -11.20 -24.48 -18.20
CA GLY A 95 -10.41 -25.23 -19.19
C GLY A 95 -11.06 -26.51 -19.73
N ILE A 96 -12.25 -26.87 -19.23
CA ILE A 96 -12.98 -28.07 -19.63
C ILE A 96 -14.06 -27.69 -20.66
N PRO A 97 -13.96 -28.14 -21.92
CA PRO A 97 -14.94 -27.83 -22.95
C PRO A 97 -16.22 -28.66 -22.76
N PHE A 98 -17.39 -28.04 -22.81
CA PHE A 98 -18.70 -28.69 -22.77
C PHE A 98 -19.57 -28.32 -23.98
N LEU A 99 -20.45 -29.25 -24.38
CA LEU A 99 -21.54 -29.01 -25.33
C LEU A 99 -22.86 -29.01 -24.56
N LEU A 100 -23.38 -27.82 -24.26
CA LEU A 100 -24.65 -27.63 -23.54
C LEU A 100 -25.80 -27.44 -24.53
N GLY A 101 -27.04 -27.55 -24.04
CA GLY A 101 -28.25 -27.28 -24.83
C GLY A 101 -28.33 -25.85 -25.38
N ALA A 102 -29.22 -25.62 -26.33
CA ALA A 102 -29.33 -24.36 -27.08
C ALA A 102 -29.76 -23.15 -26.22
N GLY A 103 -30.35 -23.39 -25.04
CA GLY A 103 -30.74 -22.36 -24.08
C GLY A 103 -32.15 -21.82 -24.33
N GLY A 104 -32.60 -20.90 -23.47
CA GLY A 104 -33.94 -20.29 -23.55
C GLY A 104 -35.03 -21.05 -22.81
N ALA A 105 -36.07 -20.32 -22.41
CA ALA A 105 -37.05 -20.79 -21.42
C ALA A 105 -37.82 -22.06 -21.81
N ARG A 106 -38.07 -22.29 -23.10
CA ARG A 106 -38.92 -23.40 -23.59
C ARG A 106 -38.17 -24.48 -24.37
N GLU A 107 -36.87 -24.30 -24.59
CA GLU A 107 -36.08 -25.28 -25.33
C GLU A 107 -35.57 -26.36 -24.38
N LYS A 108 -35.72 -27.63 -24.77
CA LYS A 108 -35.24 -28.76 -23.97
C LYS A 108 -33.72 -28.79 -24.06
N SER A 109 -33.09 -28.27 -23.02
CA SER A 109 -31.64 -28.03 -22.95
C SER A 109 -30.96 -28.85 -21.87
N TRP A 110 -31.73 -29.58 -21.05
CA TRP A 110 -31.21 -30.36 -19.94
C TRP A 110 -31.75 -31.78 -19.93
N LEU A 111 -30.98 -32.69 -19.33
CA LEU A 111 -31.38 -34.06 -19.03
C LEU A 111 -31.82 -34.15 -17.57
N LEU A 112 -33.06 -34.57 -17.34
CA LEU A 112 -33.65 -34.76 -16.01
C LEU A 112 -33.55 -36.21 -15.54
N LEU A 113 -32.92 -36.42 -14.39
CA LEU A 113 -32.92 -37.68 -13.66
C LEU A 113 -33.72 -37.53 -12.36
N ARG A 114 -34.82 -38.27 -12.24
CA ARG A 114 -35.61 -38.38 -11.00
C ARG A 114 -36.36 -39.71 -10.95
N SER A 115 -36.62 -40.20 -9.74
CA SER A 115 -37.43 -41.39 -9.50
C SER A 115 -38.80 -40.95 -9.02
N ASN A 116 -39.75 -40.80 -9.95
CA ASN A 116 -41.12 -40.40 -9.63
C ASN A 116 -42.15 -41.38 -10.21
N PRO A 117 -42.86 -42.14 -9.37
CA PRO A 117 -43.87 -43.10 -9.83
C PRO A 117 -45.14 -42.47 -10.41
N LYS A 118 -45.30 -41.13 -10.37
CA LYS A 118 -46.53 -40.41 -10.77
C LYS A 118 -46.39 -39.50 -12.00
N GLN A 119 -45.18 -39.30 -12.54
CA GLN A 119 -44.95 -38.47 -13.72
C GLN A 119 -43.90 -39.14 -14.62
N PRO A 120 -43.96 -38.97 -15.95
CA PRO A 120 -42.90 -39.46 -16.83
C PRO A 120 -41.57 -38.79 -16.45
N SER A 121 -40.54 -39.60 -16.20
CA SER A 121 -39.15 -39.16 -16.03
C SER A 121 -38.17 -40.27 -16.38
N THR A 122 -36.97 -39.87 -16.74
CA THR A 122 -35.87 -40.77 -17.07
C THR A 122 -35.27 -41.35 -15.79
N GLU A 123 -35.72 -42.55 -15.38
CA GLU A 123 -35.19 -43.23 -14.19
C GLU A 123 -33.79 -43.83 -14.41
N SER A 124 -33.49 -44.22 -15.65
CA SER A 124 -32.15 -44.63 -16.07
C SER A 124 -31.94 -44.30 -17.53
N LEU A 125 -30.73 -43.85 -17.86
CA LEU A 125 -30.31 -43.54 -19.22
C LEU A 125 -28.94 -44.16 -19.47
N ASP A 126 -28.74 -44.70 -20.66
CA ASP A 126 -27.48 -45.29 -21.10
C ASP A 126 -26.94 -44.46 -22.28
N ILE A 127 -25.78 -43.83 -22.11
CA ILE A 127 -25.15 -42.92 -23.08
C ILE A 127 -23.93 -43.62 -23.67
N PRO A 128 -23.93 -44.01 -24.96
CA PRO A 128 -22.78 -44.62 -25.60
C PRO A 128 -21.57 -43.68 -25.59
N VAL A 129 -20.40 -44.21 -25.21
CA VAL A 129 -19.15 -43.43 -25.13
C VAL A 129 -18.10 -44.00 -26.09
N GLY A 130 -17.85 -45.31 -26.01
CA GLY A 130 -16.96 -46.05 -26.91
C GLY A 130 -15.47 -45.68 -26.81
N ARG A 131 -15.03 -45.04 -25.73
CA ARG A 131 -13.67 -44.48 -25.58
C ARG A 131 -13.12 -44.68 -24.17
N ARG A 132 -11.80 -44.56 -24.04
CA ARG A 132 -11.13 -44.46 -22.74
C ARG A 132 -11.33 -43.07 -22.17
N ALA A 133 -11.30 -42.96 -20.85
CA ALA A 133 -11.31 -41.69 -20.12
C ALA A 133 -10.79 -41.96 -18.71
N SER A 134 -10.00 -41.05 -18.17
CA SER A 134 -9.56 -41.11 -16.77
C SER A 134 -10.54 -40.47 -15.82
N PHE A 135 -11.25 -39.43 -16.28
CA PHE A 135 -12.32 -38.79 -15.53
C PHE A 135 -13.51 -38.50 -16.41
N ILE A 136 -14.69 -38.51 -15.79
CA ILE A 136 -15.95 -38.07 -16.37
C ILE A 136 -16.30 -36.73 -15.75
N CYS A 137 -16.17 -35.66 -16.52
CA CYS A 137 -16.54 -34.32 -16.10
C CYS A 137 -18.03 -34.08 -16.37
N LEU A 138 -18.79 -33.74 -15.33
CA LEU A 138 -20.20 -33.40 -15.43
C LEU A 138 -20.40 -31.92 -15.17
N ALA A 139 -21.27 -31.31 -15.95
CA ALA A 139 -21.85 -30.00 -15.68
C ALA A 139 -23.31 -30.24 -15.29
N ALA A 140 -23.67 -30.01 -14.02
CA ALA A 140 -24.97 -30.36 -13.47
C ALA A 140 -25.41 -29.42 -12.34
N PHE A 141 -26.69 -29.46 -11.98
CA PHE A 141 -27.24 -28.85 -10.77
C PHE A 141 -28.40 -29.70 -10.20
N CYS A 142 -28.78 -29.45 -8.95
CA CYS A 142 -29.99 -30.02 -8.33
C CYS A 142 -30.95 -28.91 -7.89
N ASP A 143 -32.19 -29.24 -7.54
CA ASP A 143 -33.15 -28.25 -7.03
C ASP A 143 -32.84 -27.85 -5.58
N TRP A 144 -33.28 -26.66 -5.17
CA TRP A 144 -33.09 -26.15 -3.80
C TRP A 144 -33.69 -27.07 -2.74
N ASP A 145 -32.99 -27.22 -1.61
CA ASP A 145 -33.55 -27.89 -0.44
C ASP A 145 -34.36 -26.87 0.37
N GLY A 146 -35.64 -27.18 0.62
CA GLY A 146 -36.51 -26.33 1.43
C GLY A 146 -36.04 -26.15 2.87
N SER A 147 -35.09 -26.97 3.34
CA SER A 147 -34.51 -26.86 4.68
C SER A 147 -33.33 -25.87 4.76
N GLU A 148 -32.81 -25.37 3.63
CA GLU A 148 -31.72 -24.37 3.60
C GLU A 148 -32.19 -22.97 4.02
N THR A 149 -33.46 -22.65 3.73
CA THR A 149 -34.14 -21.43 4.19
C THR A 149 -35.38 -21.83 5.00
N PRO A 150 -35.17 -22.39 6.21
CA PRO A 150 -36.25 -22.94 7.01
C PRO A 150 -37.30 -21.86 7.30
N THR A 151 -38.57 -22.21 7.08
CA THR A 151 -39.68 -21.28 7.31
C THR A 151 -39.80 -20.92 8.79
N ILE A 152 -40.35 -19.74 9.09
CA ILE A 152 -40.62 -19.33 10.47
C ILE A 152 -41.48 -20.40 11.14
N GLY A 153 -40.96 -21.03 12.20
CA GLY A 153 -41.60 -22.13 12.92
C GLY A 153 -41.12 -23.53 12.55
N ALA A 154 -40.19 -23.66 11.59
CA ALA A 154 -39.44 -24.89 11.38
C ALA A 154 -38.68 -25.24 12.67
N GLY A 155 -38.98 -26.42 13.24
CA GLY A 155 -38.32 -26.91 14.45
C GLY A 155 -36.86 -27.33 14.19
N PRO A 156 -36.12 -27.73 15.23
CA PRO A 156 -34.72 -28.15 15.12
C PRO A 156 -34.50 -29.39 14.23
N ASP A 157 -35.58 -30.11 13.89
CA ASP A 157 -35.54 -31.31 13.03
C ASP A 157 -35.55 -30.98 11.53
N ALA A 158 -35.68 -29.71 11.13
CA ALA A 158 -35.54 -29.27 9.74
C ALA A 158 -34.05 -29.29 9.34
N MET A 159 -33.58 -30.46 8.91
CA MET A 159 -32.18 -30.68 8.53
C MET A 159 -31.99 -30.58 7.02
N GLU A 160 -30.94 -29.88 6.60
CA GLU A 160 -30.47 -29.93 5.21
C GLU A 160 -30.16 -31.37 4.78
N LYS A 161 -30.53 -31.72 3.56
CA LYS A 161 -30.32 -33.03 2.93
C LYS A 161 -28.88 -33.21 2.41
N VAL A 162 -27.88 -32.73 3.15
CA VAL A 162 -26.47 -32.81 2.78
C VAL A 162 -26.07 -34.27 2.56
N GLY A 163 -25.45 -34.58 1.42
CA GLY A 163 -25.03 -35.95 1.09
C GLY A 163 -26.14 -36.88 0.61
N GLN A 164 -27.37 -36.40 0.43
CA GLN A 164 -28.46 -37.14 -0.20
C GLN A 164 -28.03 -37.68 -1.57
N LEU A 165 -28.16 -38.99 -1.77
CA LEU A 165 -27.86 -39.64 -3.05
C LEU A 165 -28.97 -39.33 -4.07
N LEU A 166 -28.68 -38.45 -5.02
CA LEU A 166 -29.62 -38.04 -6.07
C LEU A 166 -29.62 -39.04 -7.23
N ALA A 167 -28.43 -39.45 -7.66
CA ALA A 167 -28.25 -40.41 -8.75
C ALA A 167 -26.94 -41.19 -8.62
N GLU A 168 -26.77 -42.19 -9.48
CA GLU A 168 -25.54 -42.93 -9.71
C GLU A 168 -25.09 -42.78 -11.16
N ALA A 169 -23.81 -42.53 -11.38
CA ALA A 169 -23.14 -42.65 -12.67
C ALA A 169 -22.41 -43.99 -12.73
N ILE A 170 -22.80 -44.87 -13.65
CA ILE A 170 -22.28 -46.23 -13.78
C ILE A 170 -21.42 -46.30 -15.03
N LEU A 171 -20.11 -46.46 -14.83
CA LEU A 171 -19.14 -46.71 -15.89
C LEU A 171 -19.33 -48.14 -16.40
N VAL A 172 -19.77 -48.33 -17.65
CA VAL A 172 -19.96 -49.67 -18.24
C VAL A 172 -18.82 -49.95 -19.22
N TYR A 173 -18.03 -50.98 -18.95
CA TYR A 173 -16.90 -51.37 -19.81
C TYR A 173 -17.35 -52.35 -20.92
N GLU A 174 -16.50 -52.55 -21.93
CA GLU A 174 -16.78 -53.43 -23.08
C GLU A 174 -17.13 -54.88 -22.70
N ASP A 175 -16.55 -55.42 -21.62
CA ASP A 175 -16.86 -56.77 -21.13
C ASP A 175 -18.18 -56.86 -20.34
N GLY A 176 -18.91 -55.74 -20.20
CA GLY A 176 -20.17 -55.64 -19.49
C GLY A 176 -20.06 -55.43 -17.98
N SER A 177 -18.85 -55.44 -17.41
CA SER A 177 -18.64 -55.05 -16.01
C SER A 177 -18.92 -53.56 -15.81
N GLY A 178 -19.30 -53.18 -14.58
CA GLY A 178 -19.67 -51.82 -14.25
C GLY A 178 -19.04 -51.32 -12.96
N HIS A 179 -18.73 -50.02 -12.90
CA HIS A 179 -18.31 -49.33 -11.69
C HIS A 179 -19.27 -48.19 -11.35
N VAL A 180 -19.73 -48.12 -10.10
CA VAL A 180 -20.78 -47.18 -9.67
C VAL A 180 -20.16 -45.99 -8.92
N LEU A 181 -20.49 -44.78 -9.34
CA LEU A 181 -20.06 -43.53 -8.72
C LEU A 181 -21.29 -42.75 -8.26
N PRO A 182 -21.35 -42.28 -6.99
CA PRO A 182 -22.49 -41.55 -6.47
C PRO A 182 -22.51 -40.10 -6.96
N ILE A 183 -23.71 -39.52 -7.09
CA ILE A 183 -23.93 -38.09 -7.28
C ILE A 183 -24.82 -37.61 -6.13
N ARG A 184 -24.25 -36.85 -5.20
CA ARG A 184 -24.90 -36.41 -3.97
C ARG A 184 -25.01 -34.90 -3.89
N ARG A 185 -26.12 -34.43 -3.29
CA ARG A 185 -26.33 -33.02 -2.96
C ARG A 185 -25.19 -32.49 -2.09
N ARG A 186 -24.69 -31.29 -2.40
CA ARG A 186 -23.54 -30.62 -1.77
C ARG A 186 -22.19 -31.36 -1.88
N PHE A 187 -22.10 -32.46 -2.63
CA PHE A 187 -20.82 -33.11 -2.93
C PHE A 187 -20.49 -32.95 -4.40
N GLU A 188 -21.07 -33.79 -5.26
CA GLU A 188 -20.82 -33.78 -6.70
C GLU A 188 -21.67 -32.74 -7.43
N VAL A 189 -22.70 -32.20 -6.79
CA VAL A 189 -23.64 -31.23 -7.38
C VAL A 189 -24.27 -30.34 -6.31
N ASN A 190 -24.72 -29.15 -6.70
CA ASN A 190 -25.51 -28.26 -5.86
C ASN A 190 -26.59 -27.49 -6.61
N GLU A 191 -27.28 -26.62 -5.88
CA GLU A 191 -28.30 -25.71 -6.35
C GLU A 191 -27.74 -24.61 -7.28
N PRO A 192 -28.56 -24.03 -8.18
CA PRO A 192 -28.16 -22.93 -9.06
C PRO A 192 -27.77 -21.63 -8.36
N SER A 193 -28.00 -21.50 -7.06
CA SER A 193 -27.38 -20.47 -6.22
C SER A 193 -27.37 -20.93 -4.78
N VAL A 194 -26.32 -20.56 -4.06
CA VAL A 194 -26.09 -20.96 -2.68
C VAL A 194 -25.63 -19.77 -1.83
N PRO A 195 -26.01 -19.70 -0.55
CA PRO A 195 -25.49 -18.67 0.35
C PRO A 195 -24.02 -18.94 0.73
N TRP A 196 -23.38 -17.92 1.32
CA TRP A 196 -22.01 -18.05 1.82
C TRP A 196 -21.89 -19.20 2.83
N GLY A 197 -20.90 -20.09 2.65
CA GLY A 197 -20.70 -21.31 3.43
C GLY A 197 -21.32 -22.61 2.86
N HIS A 198 -22.11 -22.53 1.78
CA HIS A 198 -22.83 -23.69 1.22
C HIS A 198 -22.24 -24.27 -0.07
N LEU A 199 -20.93 -24.08 -0.32
CA LEU A 199 -20.27 -24.70 -1.48
C LEU A 199 -20.31 -26.23 -1.44
N SER A 200 -20.09 -26.82 -2.61
CA SER A 200 -19.99 -28.28 -2.79
C SER A 200 -18.63 -28.82 -2.35
N PHE A 201 -18.59 -30.08 -1.91
CA PHE A 201 -17.36 -30.75 -1.45
C PHE A 201 -16.54 -31.42 -2.57
N ALA A 202 -17.14 -31.73 -3.72
CA ALA A 202 -16.51 -32.49 -4.81
C ALA A 202 -16.81 -31.89 -6.21
N SER A 203 -17.31 -30.66 -6.26
CA SER A 203 -17.58 -29.92 -7.48
C SER A 203 -17.34 -28.43 -7.28
N GLU A 204 -17.11 -27.73 -8.39
CA GLU A 204 -16.80 -26.30 -8.43
C GLU A 204 -17.82 -25.55 -9.29
N PRO A 205 -18.16 -24.28 -8.98
CA PRO A 205 -18.96 -23.45 -9.87
C PRO A 205 -18.30 -23.29 -11.25
N HIS A 206 -19.10 -23.26 -12.33
CA HIS A 206 -18.58 -23.10 -13.70
C HIS A 206 -17.76 -21.82 -13.95
N VAL A 207 -17.98 -20.76 -13.15
CA VAL A 207 -17.19 -19.53 -13.20
C VAL A 207 -15.91 -19.74 -12.40
N GLN A 208 -14.76 -19.38 -12.99
CA GLN A 208 -13.43 -19.59 -12.40
C GLN A 208 -12.93 -18.34 -11.70
N ASP A 209 -12.27 -18.48 -10.55
CA ASP A 209 -11.55 -17.37 -9.91
C ASP A 209 -10.49 -16.76 -10.83
N GLY A 210 -10.25 -15.46 -10.68
CA GLY A 210 -9.29 -14.74 -11.52
C GLY A 210 -8.45 -13.75 -10.72
N PRO A 211 -7.18 -13.53 -11.10
CA PRO A 211 -6.35 -12.51 -10.47
C PRO A 211 -6.89 -11.11 -10.75
N ARG A 212 -6.57 -10.17 -9.85
CA ARG A 212 -6.85 -8.75 -9.97
C ARG A 212 -5.60 -7.94 -9.72
N GLU A 213 -5.37 -6.95 -10.54
CA GLU A 213 -4.28 -6.00 -10.34
C GLU A 213 -4.78 -4.79 -9.55
N LEU A 214 -3.95 -4.23 -8.68
CA LEU A 214 -4.27 -2.98 -7.97
C LEU A 214 -4.55 -1.79 -8.92
N THR A 215 -4.19 -1.93 -10.19
CA THR A 215 -4.42 -0.94 -11.24
C THR A 215 -5.64 -1.22 -12.12
N ASP A 216 -6.39 -2.29 -11.87
CA ASP A 216 -7.59 -2.60 -12.64
C ASP A 216 -8.65 -1.50 -12.51
N PRO A 217 -9.37 -1.18 -13.60
CA PRO A 217 -10.42 -0.19 -13.57
C PRO A 217 -11.59 -0.63 -12.69
N LEU A 218 -12.18 0.33 -11.99
CA LEU A 218 -13.39 0.15 -11.19
C LEU A 218 -14.55 0.95 -11.81
N ALA A 219 -15.76 0.39 -11.77
CA ALA A 219 -16.94 1.11 -12.22
C ALA A 219 -17.33 2.20 -11.21
N ARG A 220 -17.11 1.94 -9.91
CA ARG A 220 -17.36 2.88 -8.80
C ARG A 220 -16.24 2.81 -7.76
N GLY A 221 -15.93 3.93 -7.12
CA GLY A 221 -14.90 3.98 -6.07
C GLY A 221 -15.19 3.06 -4.87
N THR A 222 -16.47 2.76 -4.60
CA THR A 222 -16.91 1.82 -3.54
C THR A 222 -16.46 0.38 -3.77
N GLU A 223 -16.01 0.02 -4.97
CA GLU A 223 -15.53 -1.33 -5.30
C GLU A 223 -14.04 -1.51 -4.99
N TRP A 224 -13.37 -0.47 -4.50
CA TRP A 224 -11.95 -0.50 -4.13
C TRP A 224 -11.60 -1.61 -3.14
N GLY A 225 -12.46 -1.84 -2.13
CA GLY A 225 -12.26 -2.90 -1.15
C GLY A 225 -12.19 -4.30 -1.77
N ALA A 226 -13.00 -4.56 -2.81
CA ALA A 226 -12.98 -5.83 -3.53
C ALA A 226 -11.74 -6.00 -4.42
N LEU A 227 -10.99 -4.93 -4.69
CA LEU A 227 -9.72 -4.99 -5.41
C LEU A 227 -8.54 -5.34 -4.50
N GLN A 228 -8.61 -5.01 -3.21
CA GLN A 228 -7.50 -5.21 -2.26
C GLN A 228 -7.00 -6.65 -2.14
N PRO A 229 -7.87 -7.69 -2.15
CA PRO A 229 -7.43 -9.09 -2.10
C PRO A 229 -6.60 -9.52 -3.33
N GLY A 230 -6.61 -8.77 -4.43
CA GLY A 230 -5.91 -9.13 -5.66
C GLY A 230 -6.50 -10.35 -6.38
N ALA A 231 -7.75 -10.73 -6.06
CA ALA A 231 -8.46 -11.82 -6.69
C ALA A 231 -9.97 -11.54 -6.73
N PHE A 232 -10.64 -12.06 -7.76
CA PHE A 232 -12.08 -12.23 -7.79
C PHE A 232 -12.46 -13.59 -7.23
N ASP A 233 -13.27 -13.59 -6.16
CA ASP A 233 -13.96 -14.78 -5.69
C ASP A 233 -15.18 -15.03 -6.57
N ASN A 234 -15.10 -16.09 -7.39
CA ASN A 234 -16.16 -16.49 -8.30
C ASN A 234 -16.91 -17.73 -7.81
N HIS A 235 -16.75 -18.11 -6.54
CA HIS A 235 -17.55 -19.17 -5.93
C HIS A 235 -19.02 -18.74 -5.75
N TYR A 236 -19.26 -17.43 -5.62
CA TYR A 236 -20.58 -16.80 -5.50
C TYR A 236 -20.77 -15.77 -6.62
N PRO A 237 -20.81 -16.20 -7.89
CA PRO A 237 -20.79 -15.29 -9.01
C PRO A 237 -22.02 -14.39 -9.00
N SER A 238 -21.82 -13.08 -9.08
CA SER A 238 -22.90 -12.09 -9.16
C SER A 238 -22.89 -11.34 -10.49
N GLY A 239 -24.06 -11.06 -11.04
CA GLY A 239 -24.23 -10.19 -12.19
C GLY A 239 -23.99 -8.70 -11.86
N PRO A 240 -24.01 -7.82 -12.88
CA PRO A 240 -23.75 -6.38 -12.72
C PRO A 240 -24.73 -5.65 -11.80
N ASP A 241 -25.90 -6.23 -11.56
CA ASP A 241 -26.95 -5.75 -10.65
C ASP A 241 -26.75 -6.21 -9.19
N GLY A 242 -25.70 -6.98 -8.91
CA GLY A 242 -25.40 -7.54 -7.59
C GLY A 242 -26.18 -8.80 -7.23
N ARG A 243 -27.03 -9.31 -8.13
CA ARG A 243 -27.76 -10.59 -7.97
C ARG A 243 -26.90 -11.77 -8.42
N SER A 244 -27.23 -12.99 -8.01
CA SER A 244 -26.39 -14.17 -8.33
C SER A 244 -26.55 -14.64 -9.78
N LEU A 245 -25.53 -15.22 -10.40
CA LEU A 245 -25.69 -15.92 -11.68
C LEU A 245 -26.13 -17.37 -11.43
N GLY A 246 -26.94 -17.93 -12.34
CA GLY A 246 -27.32 -19.35 -12.27
C GLY A 246 -26.11 -20.27 -12.40
N ILE A 247 -25.76 -20.95 -11.31
CA ILE A 247 -24.58 -21.81 -11.20
C ILE A 247 -24.87 -23.18 -11.81
N VAL A 248 -24.03 -23.58 -12.76
CA VAL A 248 -23.82 -24.99 -13.09
C VAL A 248 -22.57 -25.46 -12.35
N TRP A 249 -22.66 -26.62 -11.68
CA TRP A 249 -21.57 -27.21 -10.92
C TRP A 249 -20.80 -28.21 -11.78
N ILE A 250 -19.48 -28.11 -11.73
CA ILE A 250 -18.55 -28.94 -12.50
C ILE A 250 -17.92 -29.95 -11.54
N CYS A 251 -18.19 -31.23 -11.75
CA CYS A 251 -17.56 -32.32 -10.98
C CYS A 251 -16.72 -33.21 -11.89
N ALA A 252 -15.64 -33.79 -11.36
CA ALA A 252 -14.80 -34.75 -12.09
C ALA A 252 -14.84 -36.12 -11.40
N LEU A 253 -15.60 -37.06 -11.97
CA LEU A 253 -15.76 -38.41 -11.44
C LEU A 253 -14.62 -39.31 -11.93
N LYS A 254 -13.86 -39.90 -11.00
CA LYS A 254 -12.68 -40.72 -11.33
C LYS A 254 -13.08 -42.08 -11.92
N ASN A 255 -12.52 -42.42 -13.08
CA ASN A 255 -12.54 -43.78 -13.60
C ASN A 255 -11.43 -44.60 -12.90
N PRO A 256 -11.75 -45.67 -12.15
CA PRO A 256 -10.73 -46.49 -11.50
C PRO A 256 -9.89 -47.30 -12.50
N GLU A 257 -10.36 -47.49 -13.74
CA GLU A 257 -9.70 -48.28 -14.77
C GLU A 257 -9.57 -47.48 -16.08
N PRO A 258 -8.73 -46.43 -16.11
CA PRO A 258 -8.61 -45.49 -17.22
C PRO A 258 -8.16 -46.14 -18.54
N GLU A 259 -7.44 -47.26 -18.47
CA GLU A 259 -6.93 -47.99 -19.63
C GLU A 259 -8.00 -48.81 -20.37
N ARG A 260 -9.16 -49.02 -19.75
CA ARG A 260 -10.26 -49.81 -20.34
C ARG A 260 -11.19 -48.90 -21.13
N HIS A 261 -11.67 -49.38 -22.28
CA HIS A 261 -12.69 -48.67 -23.04
C HIS A 261 -14.03 -48.72 -22.29
N LEU A 262 -14.62 -47.54 -22.09
CA LEU A 262 -15.99 -47.40 -21.65
C LEU A 262 -16.89 -47.63 -22.85
N LYS A 263 -17.72 -48.67 -22.78
CA LYS A 263 -18.78 -48.92 -23.75
C LYS A 263 -19.81 -47.80 -23.65
N SER A 264 -20.25 -47.51 -22.43
CA SER A 264 -21.23 -46.48 -22.16
C SER A 264 -21.18 -45.95 -20.72
N LEU A 265 -21.83 -44.82 -20.50
CA LEU A 265 -22.06 -44.23 -19.18
C LEU A 265 -23.56 -44.32 -18.89
N ARG A 266 -23.92 -45.11 -17.87
CA ARG A 266 -25.32 -45.27 -17.46
C ARG A 266 -25.62 -44.44 -16.23
N PHE A 267 -26.53 -43.49 -16.34
CA PHE A 267 -27.08 -42.79 -15.19
C PHE A 267 -28.30 -43.50 -14.64
N ARG A 268 -28.46 -43.46 -13.32
CA ARG A 268 -29.64 -44.02 -12.65
C ARG A 268 -30.06 -43.15 -11.48
N SER A 269 -31.31 -42.73 -11.46
CA SER A 269 -31.86 -41.93 -10.37
C SER A 269 -31.99 -42.77 -9.07
N ARG A 270 -31.86 -42.08 -7.94
CA ARG A 270 -31.98 -42.64 -6.57
C ARG A 270 -32.87 -41.80 -5.66
N SER A 271 -33.32 -40.63 -6.12
CA SER A 271 -34.16 -39.71 -5.35
C SER A 271 -35.35 -39.23 -6.17
N ALA A 272 -36.40 -38.79 -5.48
CA ALA A 272 -37.47 -38.01 -6.10
C ALA A 272 -37.06 -36.56 -6.37
N ASP A 273 -36.08 -36.04 -5.60
CA ASP A 273 -35.47 -34.73 -5.84
C ASP A 273 -34.62 -34.81 -7.12
N PRO A 274 -34.74 -33.84 -8.03
CA PRO A 274 -34.19 -33.95 -9.37
C PRO A 274 -32.68 -33.68 -9.41
N LEU A 275 -31.98 -34.45 -10.24
CA LEU A 275 -30.66 -34.11 -10.77
C LEU A 275 -30.81 -33.66 -12.22
N ILE A 276 -30.24 -32.50 -12.54
CA ILE A 276 -30.28 -31.92 -13.87
C ILE A 276 -28.86 -31.96 -14.45
N ILE A 277 -28.66 -32.69 -15.54
CA ILE A 277 -27.38 -32.76 -16.25
C ILE A 277 -27.44 -31.83 -17.46
N CYS A 278 -26.53 -30.87 -17.51
CA CYS A 278 -26.42 -29.88 -18.58
C CYS A 278 -25.37 -30.28 -19.62
N GLY A 279 -24.31 -30.99 -19.21
CA GLY A 279 -23.21 -31.36 -20.10
C GLY A 279 -22.33 -32.49 -19.56
N LEU A 280 -21.66 -33.18 -20.47
CA LEU A 280 -20.78 -34.31 -20.20
C LEU A 280 -19.51 -34.19 -21.02
N THR A 281 -18.35 -34.41 -20.40
CA THR A 281 -17.05 -34.38 -21.08
C THR A 281 -16.13 -35.46 -20.51
N LEU A 282 -15.45 -36.17 -21.39
CA LEU A 282 -14.39 -37.11 -20.99
C LEU A 282 -13.07 -36.37 -20.86
N PHE A 283 -12.31 -36.68 -19.82
CA PHE A 283 -10.94 -36.21 -19.65
C PHE A 283 -9.95 -37.36 -19.71
N HIS A 284 -8.86 -37.14 -20.46
CA HIS A 284 -7.84 -38.14 -20.81
C HIS A 284 -6.50 -37.92 -20.11
N GLY A 285 -6.41 -36.94 -19.19
CA GLY A 285 -5.22 -36.76 -18.35
C GLY A 285 -5.08 -37.84 -17.26
N GLN A 286 -4.15 -37.67 -16.33
CA GLN A 286 -3.89 -38.67 -15.28
C GLN A 286 -4.46 -38.27 -13.91
N GLU A 287 -4.51 -36.98 -13.59
CA GLU A 287 -5.00 -36.44 -12.33
C GLU A 287 -6.32 -35.69 -12.53
N SER A 288 -7.03 -35.33 -11.45
CA SER A 288 -8.29 -34.58 -11.61
C SER A 288 -8.04 -33.24 -12.31
N PRO A 289 -8.84 -32.86 -13.33
CA PRO A 289 -8.71 -31.57 -14.00
C PRO A 289 -9.14 -30.38 -13.13
N LEU A 290 -9.86 -30.64 -12.03
CA LEU A 290 -10.31 -29.61 -11.08
C LEU A 290 -9.40 -29.45 -9.86
N ARG A 291 -8.47 -30.39 -9.65
CA ARG A 291 -7.55 -30.34 -8.51
C ARG A 291 -6.34 -29.49 -8.86
N LEU A 292 -6.21 -28.33 -8.25
CA LEU A 292 -5.04 -27.47 -8.38
C LEU A 292 -3.93 -27.92 -7.42
N GLU A 293 -2.69 -27.91 -7.90
CA GLU A 293 -1.50 -28.02 -7.06
C GLU A 293 -1.16 -26.69 -6.40
N ARG A 294 -0.24 -26.76 -5.44
CA ARG A 294 0.30 -25.60 -4.73
C ARG A 294 0.78 -24.51 -5.71
N LEU A 295 0.50 -23.25 -5.37
CA LEU A 295 1.02 -22.08 -6.11
C LEU A 295 2.54 -22.18 -6.30
N THR A 296 2.96 -22.23 -7.55
CA THR A 296 4.35 -22.49 -7.95
C THR A 296 4.88 -21.32 -8.77
N LEU A 297 6.11 -20.88 -8.46
CA LEU A 297 6.80 -19.82 -9.17
C LEU A 297 7.65 -20.39 -10.32
N TYR A 298 7.35 -19.94 -11.53
CA TYR A 298 8.08 -20.26 -12.75
C TYR A 298 8.88 -19.04 -13.23
N ARG A 299 10.13 -19.26 -13.64
CA ARG A 299 10.84 -18.35 -14.54
C ARG A 299 10.53 -18.75 -15.97
N LEU A 300 10.07 -17.81 -16.76
CA LEU A 300 9.78 -17.98 -18.17
C LEU A 300 10.76 -17.13 -18.97
N SER A 301 11.68 -17.80 -19.67
CA SER A 301 12.68 -17.15 -20.51
C SER A 301 12.13 -16.92 -21.91
N LEU A 302 12.11 -15.66 -22.31
CA LEU A 302 11.51 -15.20 -23.55
C LEU A 302 12.42 -15.50 -24.75
N PRO A 303 11.86 -15.90 -25.91
CA PRO A 303 12.63 -16.11 -27.15
C PRO A 303 13.39 -14.85 -27.60
N GLU A 304 12.81 -13.69 -27.33
CA GLU A 304 13.38 -12.38 -27.61
C GLU A 304 13.01 -11.45 -26.46
N ALA A 305 13.90 -10.52 -26.14
CA ALA A 305 13.57 -9.52 -25.14
C ALA A 305 12.35 -8.68 -25.56
N SER A 306 11.50 -8.32 -24.60
CA SER A 306 10.26 -7.56 -24.90
C SER A 306 10.51 -6.12 -25.36
N GLY A 307 11.74 -5.60 -25.24
CA GLY A 307 12.00 -4.17 -25.45
C GLY A 307 11.13 -3.32 -24.50
N GLU A 308 10.57 -2.22 -24.99
CA GLU A 308 9.62 -1.38 -24.22
C GLU A 308 8.17 -1.89 -24.24
N ASP A 309 7.85 -2.89 -25.08
CA ASP A 309 6.49 -3.40 -25.23
C ASP A 309 6.15 -4.42 -24.14
N ARG A 310 5.64 -3.91 -23.02
CA ARG A 310 5.22 -4.73 -21.86
C ARG A 310 3.98 -5.59 -22.13
N GLU A 311 3.19 -5.30 -23.16
CA GLU A 311 1.94 -6.02 -23.48
C GLU A 311 2.16 -7.13 -24.54
N ARG A 312 3.38 -7.26 -25.09
CA ARG A 312 3.71 -8.24 -26.13
C ARG A 312 3.45 -9.69 -25.71
N TRP A 313 3.88 -10.05 -24.50
CA TRP A 313 3.91 -11.43 -24.04
C TRP A 313 2.72 -11.71 -23.13
N ARG A 314 1.79 -12.54 -23.60
CA ARG A 314 0.62 -12.98 -22.83
C ARG A 314 0.85 -14.40 -22.31
N VAL A 315 0.52 -14.64 -21.05
CA VAL A 315 0.67 -15.96 -20.42
C VAL A 315 -0.72 -16.48 -20.01
N SER A 316 -1.02 -17.73 -20.30
CA SER A 316 -2.27 -18.40 -19.92
C SER A 316 -2.04 -19.86 -19.54
N VAL A 317 -2.97 -20.45 -18.80
CA VAL A 317 -2.95 -21.87 -18.43
C VAL A 317 -4.34 -22.45 -18.65
N ASP A 318 -4.44 -23.69 -19.15
CA ASP A 318 -5.73 -24.30 -19.46
C ASP A 318 -6.48 -24.81 -18.22
N LEU A 319 -5.84 -25.61 -17.36
CA LEU A 319 -6.43 -26.23 -16.16
C LEU A 319 -5.88 -25.60 -14.88
N GLY A 320 -6.05 -24.29 -14.75
CA GLY A 320 -5.58 -23.55 -13.58
C GLY A 320 -5.73 -22.04 -13.72
N VAL A 321 -5.04 -21.33 -12.85
CA VAL A 321 -5.01 -19.86 -12.80
C VAL A 321 -3.57 -19.38 -12.82
N VAL A 322 -3.28 -18.42 -13.69
CA VAL A 322 -2.08 -17.59 -13.57
C VAL A 322 -2.39 -16.55 -12.51
N ALA A 323 -1.87 -16.71 -11.31
CA ALA A 323 -2.18 -15.83 -10.18
C ALA A 323 -1.46 -14.48 -10.29
N ARG A 324 -0.25 -14.47 -10.84
CA ARG A 324 0.56 -13.26 -10.97
C ARG A 324 1.60 -13.39 -12.07
N ILE A 325 1.87 -12.27 -12.74
CA ILE A 325 3.00 -12.12 -13.65
C ILE A 325 3.83 -10.94 -13.14
N GLN A 326 5.10 -11.18 -12.85
CA GLN A 326 6.05 -10.17 -12.41
C GLN A 326 7.16 -10.01 -13.44
N VAL A 327 7.49 -8.76 -13.72
CA VAL A 327 8.72 -8.39 -14.41
C VAL A 327 9.67 -7.90 -13.33
N LEU A 328 10.69 -8.71 -13.03
CA LEU A 328 11.73 -8.32 -12.09
C LEU A 328 12.82 -7.54 -12.82
N GLU A 329 13.43 -6.62 -12.08
CA GLU A 329 14.63 -5.91 -12.53
C GLU A 329 15.85 -6.83 -12.40
N ASP A 330 16.90 -6.58 -13.20
CA ASP A 330 18.16 -7.32 -13.04
C ASP A 330 18.72 -7.07 -11.64
N PHE A 331 18.83 -8.12 -10.86
CA PHE A 331 19.38 -8.07 -9.52
C PHE A 331 20.80 -8.63 -9.51
N ASP A 332 21.79 -7.78 -9.22
CA ASP A 332 23.17 -8.17 -8.94
C ASP A 332 23.36 -8.21 -7.41
N PRO A 333 23.44 -9.40 -6.80
CA PRO A 333 23.52 -9.50 -5.36
C PRO A 333 24.80 -8.89 -4.75
N GLU A 334 25.93 -8.96 -5.44
CA GLU A 334 27.21 -8.46 -4.91
C GLU A 334 27.26 -6.92 -4.97
N ALA A 335 26.78 -6.35 -6.08
CA ALA A 335 26.59 -4.91 -6.19
C ALA A 335 25.57 -4.42 -5.14
N TRP A 336 24.48 -5.15 -4.92
CA TRP A 336 23.45 -4.81 -3.94
C TRP A 336 23.95 -4.88 -2.49
N LEU A 337 24.75 -5.91 -2.14
CA LEU A 337 25.34 -6.06 -0.81
C LEU A 337 26.35 -4.96 -0.48
N SER A 338 27.11 -4.50 -1.47
CA SER A 338 28.15 -3.48 -1.32
C SER A 338 27.65 -2.03 -1.50
N ALA A 339 26.41 -1.84 -1.96
CA ALA A 339 25.85 -0.53 -2.24
C ALA A 339 25.78 0.37 -0.98
N PRO A 340 26.15 1.66 -1.09
CA PRO A 340 26.10 2.60 0.03
C PRO A 340 24.68 3.01 0.44
N SER A 341 23.67 2.69 -0.37
CA SER A 341 22.24 3.03 -0.18
C SER A 341 21.46 2.06 0.72
N LYS A 342 22.18 1.23 1.47
CA LYS A 342 21.64 0.26 2.43
C LYS A 342 20.56 0.89 3.32
N GLY A 343 19.34 0.37 3.27
CA GLY A 343 18.23 0.85 4.09
C GLY A 343 17.51 2.12 3.62
N LEU A 344 17.91 2.69 2.47
CA LEU A 344 17.31 3.91 1.91
C LEU A 344 16.28 3.63 0.81
N GLY A 345 16.02 2.36 0.51
CA GLY A 345 15.27 1.95 -0.68
C GLY A 345 16.11 2.09 -1.95
N GLU A 346 15.55 1.63 -3.06
CA GLU A 346 16.21 1.59 -4.37
C GLU A 346 15.40 2.38 -5.39
N SER A 347 16.06 3.22 -6.18
CA SER A 347 15.41 3.93 -7.29
C SER A 347 15.13 2.96 -8.44
N ALA A 348 14.04 3.20 -9.18
CA ALA A 348 13.75 2.46 -10.40
C ALA A 348 14.88 2.67 -11.43
N PRO A 349 15.57 1.61 -11.89
CA PRO A 349 16.49 1.72 -13.01
C PRO A 349 15.75 2.09 -14.30
N ALA A 350 16.48 2.65 -15.27
CA ALA A 350 15.95 2.89 -16.61
C ALA A 350 15.46 1.58 -17.24
N ALA A 351 14.36 1.64 -18.02
CA ALA A 351 13.75 0.48 -18.66
C ALA A 351 14.79 -0.32 -19.47
N ARG A 352 15.13 -1.52 -18.99
CA ARG A 352 16.00 -2.47 -19.69
C ARG A 352 15.17 -3.54 -20.38
N GLN A 353 15.80 -4.19 -21.35
CA GLN A 353 15.23 -5.31 -22.10
C GLN A 353 14.86 -6.48 -21.18
N VAL A 354 13.56 -6.72 -21.00
CA VAL A 354 13.06 -7.86 -20.20
C VAL A 354 13.31 -9.16 -20.96
N ARG A 355 14.08 -10.09 -20.38
CA ARG A 355 14.30 -11.43 -20.92
C ARG A 355 13.58 -12.54 -20.18
N ASN A 356 13.17 -12.31 -18.94
CA ASN A 356 12.49 -13.28 -18.11
C ASN A 356 11.19 -12.69 -17.55
N LEU A 357 10.13 -13.50 -17.55
CA LEU A 357 8.92 -13.25 -16.77
C LEU A 357 8.90 -14.21 -15.58
N PHE A 358 8.39 -13.74 -14.45
CA PHE A 358 8.21 -14.55 -13.26
C PHE A 358 6.71 -14.76 -13.05
N VAL A 359 6.27 -16.01 -13.15
CA VAL A 359 4.85 -16.35 -13.24
C VAL A 359 4.48 -17.27 -12.08
N GLU A 360 3.52 -16.84 -11.26
CA GLU A 360 2.95 -17.66 -10.19
C GLU A 360 1.70 -18.37 -10.71
N VAL A 361 1.68 -19.69 -10.68
CA VAL A 361 0.63 -20.52 -11.28
C VAL A 361 0.13 -21.55 -10.27
N ALA A 362 -1.20 -21.64 -10.12
CA ALA A 362 -1.88 -22.72 -9.43
C ALA A 362 -2.69 -23.51 -10.45
N ALA A 363 -2.29 -24.75 -10.73
CA ALA A 363 -2.83 -25.53 -11.84
C ALA A 363 -2.81 -27.04 -11.54
N SER A 364 -3.67 -27.80 -12.23
CA SER A 364 -3.59 -29.26 -12.24
C SER A 364 -2.24 -29.73 -12.81
N PRO A 365 -1.70 -30.88 -12.38
CA PRO A 365 -0.46 -31.43 -12.95
C PRO A 365 -0.55 -31.64 -14.47
N ASP A 366 -1.75 -31.96 -14.98
CA ASP A 366 -2.01 -32.14 -16.42
C ASP A 366 -2.13 -30.82 -17.19
N ALA A 367 -1.98 -29.66 -16.56
CA ALA A 367 -2.15 -28.36 -17.22
C ALA A 367 -1.02 -28.05 -18.23
N THR A 368 -1.36 -27.22 -19.22
CA THR A 368 -0.42 -26.63 -20.18
C THR A 368 -0.36 -25.13 -19.96
N LEU A 369 0.82 -24.63 -19.57
CA LEU A 369 1.12 -23.20 -19.56
C LEU A 369 1.49 -22.77 -20.98
N SER A 370 0.95 -21.65 -21.44
CA SER A 370 1.10 -21.15 -22.80
C SER A 370 1.64 -19.72 -22.75
N LEU A 371 2.68 -19.45 -23.53
CA LEU A 371 3.19 -18.12 -23.81
C LEU A 371 2.77 -17.72 -25.22
N TYR A 372 2.11 -16.59 -25.37
CA TYR A 372 1.71 -16.03 -26.65
C TYR A 372 2.47 -14.74 -26.94
N ASP A 373 3.08 -14.69 -28.13
CA ASP A 373 3.69 -13.48 -28.68
C ASP A 373 2.65 -12.75 -29.55
N SER A 374 2.08 -11.66 -29.04
CA SER A 374 1.08 -10.89 -29.78
C SER A 374 1.61 -10.26 -31.07
N ARG A 375 2.94 -10.12 -31.20
CA ARG A 375 3.59 -9.55 -32.39
C ARG A 375 3.71 -10.55 -33.52
N THR A 376 4.04 -11.81 -33.21
CA THR A 376 4.26 -12.86 -34.21
C THR A 376 3.09 -13.81 -34.37
N GLY A 377 2.15 -13.81 -33.40
CA GLY A 377 1.09 -14.81 -33.29
C GLY A 377 1.59 -16.18 -32.83
N GLN A 378 2.88 -16.30 -32.47
CA GLN A 378 3.47 -17.57 -32.06
C GLN A 378 3.03 -17.91 -30.63
N ARG A 379 2.60 -19.16 -30.45
CA ARG A 379 2.30 -19.76 -29.16
C ARG A 379 3.37 -20.79 -28.79
N TYR A 380 3.84 -20.77 -27.55
CA TYR A 380 4.80 -21.73 -26.98
C TYR A 380 4.13 -22.44 -25.80
N ASP A 381 4.01 -23.76 -25.88
CA ASP A 381 3.31 -24.57 -24.90
C ASP A 381 4.27 -25.38 -24.00
N PHE A 382 3.93 -25.46 -22.72
CA PHE A 382 4.69 -26.14 -21.68
C PHE A 382 3.78 -27.08 -20.87
N GLU A 383 4.01 -28.39 -20.97
CA GLU A 383 3.29 -29.41 -20.19
C GLU A 383 3.80 -29.40 -18.74
N LEU A 384 3.02 -28.90 -17.77
CA LEU A 384 3.50 -28.63 -16.42
C LEU A 384 3.95 -29.89 -15.67
N ARG A 385 3.33 -31.06 -15.91
CA ARG A 385 3.79 -32.35 -15.38
C ARG A 385 5.26 -32.65 -15.66
N ARG A 386 5.81 -32.13 -16.75
CA ARG A 386 7.19 -32.39 -17.18
C ARG A 386 8.20 -31.41 -16.58
N ALA A 387 7.72 -30.32 -15.96
CA ALA A 387 8.59 -29.36 -15.31
C ALA A 387 9.17 -29.95 -14.01
N VAL A 388 10.48 -29.83 -13.84
CA VAL A 388 11.21 -30.30 -12.65
C VAL A 388 11.89 -29.10 -12.00
N PRO A 389 11.82 -28.93 -10.67
CA PRO A 389 12.55 -27.88 -9.96
C PRO A 389 14.02 -27.80 -10.36
N GLY A 390 14.49 -26.57 -10.65
CA GLY A 390 15.87 -26.28 -11.03
C GLY A 390 16.31 -26.74 -12.42
N HIS A 391 15.40 -27.22 -13.27
CA HIS A 391 15.71 -27.66 -14.64
C HIS A 391 14.90 -26.85 -15.65
N GLU A 392 15.57 -26.34 -16.68
CA GLU A 392 14.89 -25.66 -17.79
C GLU A 392 14.22 -26.67 -18.73
N MET A 393 12.96 -26.38 -19.08
CA MET A 393 12.19 -27.10 -20.07
C MET A 393 11.91 -26.20 -21.26
N GLU A 394 12.22 -26.67 -22.47
CA GLU A 394 11.93 -25.96 -23.72
C GLU A 394 10.45 -26.13 -24.11
N GLY A 395 9.86 -25.04 -24.60
CA GLY A 395 8.48 -25.01 -25.09
C GLY A 395 8.33 -25.67 -26.45
N LYS A 396 7.08 -25.90 -26.85
CA LYS A 396 6.72 -26.37 -28.19
C LYS A 396 5.97 -25.26 -28.95
N PRO A 397 6.45 -24.81 -30.13
CA PRO A 397 7.75 -25.11 -30.73
C PRO A 397 8.91 -24.52 -29.91
N ALA A 398 10.15 -24.88 -30.27
CA ALA A 398 11.35 -24.39 -29.59
C ALA A 398 11.48 -22.85 -29.65
N GLY A 399 12.03 -22.25 -28.59
CA GLY A 399 12.33 -20.81 -28.54
C GLY A 399 12.14 -20.17 -27.16
N ALA A 400 11.12 -20.58 -26.41
CA ALA A 400 10.88 -20.16 -25.04
C ALA A 400 11.22 -21.30 -24.06
N ARG A 401 11.57 -20.97 -22.82
CA ARG A 401 11.86 -21.96 -21.77
C ARG A 401 11.14 -21.63 -20.48
N ILE A 402 10.83 -22.64 -19.66
CA ILE A 402 10.40 -22.44 -18.28
C ILE A 402 11.28 -23.20 -17.29
N GLU A 403 11.43 -22.68 -16.08
CA GLU A 403 12.07 -23.32 -14.94
C GLU A 403 11.23 -23.08 -13.69
N ILE A 404 11.05 -24.12 -12.85
CA ILE A 404 10.50 -23.94 -11.50
C ILE A 404 11.65 -23.46 -10.60
N LEU A 405 11.52 -22.24 -10.05
CA LEU A 405 12.58 -21.61 -9.27
C LEU A 405 12.63 -22.09 -7.82
N GLU A 406 11.48 -22.43 -7.26
CA GLU A 406 11.34 -22.73 -5.83
C GLU A 406 11.01 -24.21 -5.66
N GLY A 407 12.01 -25.00 -5.27
CA GLY A 407 11.82 -26.43 -5.02
C GLY A 407 11.21 -26.72 -3.65
N GLU A 408 11.90 -26.32 -2.58
CA GLU A 408 11.48 -26.59 -1.21
C GLU A 408 11.47 -25.29 -0.40
N LYS A 409 10.45 -25.14 0.45
CA LYS A 409 10.32 -24.03 1.39
C LYS A 409 10.27 -24.57 2.82
N VAL A 410 10.72 -23.75 3.76
CA VAL A 410 10.60 -24.04 5.19
C VAL A 410 9.88 -22.90 5.88
N TRP A 411 9.00 -23.26 6.82
CA TRP A 411 8.39 -22.32 7.75
C TRP A 411 9.38 -22.01 8.88
N LEU A 412 9.69 -20.74 9.06
CA LEU A 412 10.65 -20.25 10.05
C LEU A 412 9.96 -19.32 11.06
N HIS A 413 10.39 -19.45 12.31
CA HIS A 413 10.20 -18.49 13.38
C HIS A 413 11.46 -17.64 13.47
N GLY A 414 11.29 -16.33 13.41
CA GLY A 414 12.36 -15.37 13.30
C GLY A 414 12.38 -14.40 14.47
N GLU A 415 13.58 -14.00 14.88
CA GLU A 415 13.81 -12.99 15.90
C GLU A 415 14.81 -11.95 15.38
N THR A 416 14.49 -10.67 15.57
CA THR A 416 15.40 -9.56 15.31
C THR A 416 15.84 -8.98 16.65
N VAL A 417 17.14 -8.97 16.92
CA VAL A 417 17.70 -8.52 18.21
C VAL A 417 18.69 -7.38 18.06
N ASP A 418 18.79 -6.53 19.07
CA ASP A 418 19.90 -5.60 19.21
C ASP A 418 21.18 -6.38 19.54
N ALA A 419 22.24 -6.14 18.78
CA ALA A 419 23.47 -6.93 18.87
C ALA A 419 24.16 -6.85 20.24
N ALA A 420 24.06 -5.70 20.93
CA ALA A 420 24.73 -5.46 22.20
C ALA A 420 23.94 -6.02 23.39
N THR A 421 22.62 -5.80 23.41
CA THR A 421 21.74 -6.19 24.52
C THR A 421 21.11 -7.56 24.36
N GLN A 422 21.12 -8.10 23.13
CA GLN A 422 20.51 -9.38 22.75
C GLN A 422 19.00 -9.45 23.03
N ARG A 423 18.33 -8.29 23.17
CA ARG A 423 16.89 -8.18 23.36
C ARG A 423 16.17 -8.06 22.01
N PRO A 424 14.94 -8.60 21.88
CA PRO A 424 14.11 -8.37 20.71
C PRO A 424 13.96 -6.88 20.41
N VAL A 425 14.03 -6.52 19.14
CA VAL A 425 13.97 -5.14 18.69
C VAL A 425 13.12 -5.01 17.42
N PRO A 426 12.11 -4.12 17.41
CA PRO A 426 11.35 -3.82 16.19
C PRO A 426 12.23 -3.20 15.11
N VAL A 427 11.98 -3.60 13.86
CA VAL A 427 12.73 -3.20 12.66
C VAL A 427 11.84 -3.18 11.42
N ARG A 428 12.30 -2.50 10.36
CA ARG A 428 11.89 -2.85 8.99
C ARG A 428 12.68 -4.03 8.49
N LEU A 429 12.03 -4.96 7.83
CA LEU A 429 12.60 -6.21 7.34
C LEU A 429 12.16 -6.50 5.90
N ALA A 430 13.10 -6.93 5.06
CA ALA A 430 12.81 -7.42 3.73
C ALA A 430 13.69 -8.63 3.38
N PHE A 431 13.08 -9.71 2.92
CA PHE A 431 13.80 -10.81 2.28
C PHE A 431 13.73 -10.70 0.77
N ARG A 432 14.78 -11.11 0.08
CA ARG A 432 14.86 -11.16 -1.38
C ARG A 432 15.39 -12.51 -1.86
N SER A 433 14.83 -13.03 -2.95
CA SER A 433 15.38 -14.20 -3.66
C SER A 433 16.71 -13.86 -4.34
N LYS A 434 17.37 -14.86 -4.94
CA LYS A 434 18.58 -14.66 -5.75
C LYS A 434 18.35 -13.82 -7.02
N GLU A 435 17.09 -13.70 -7.44
CA GLU A 435 16.63 -12.85 -8.55
C GLU A 435 16.11 -11.48 -8.07
N GLY A 436 16.25 -11.15 -6.78
CA GLY A 436 15.84 -9.86 -6.23
C GLY A 436 14.35 -9.75 -5.90
N ARG A 437 13.57 -10.83 -6.05
CA ARG A 437 12.12 -10.83 -5.74
C ARG A 437 11.89 -10.64 -4.25
N TYR A 438 11.04 -9.69 -3.87
CA TYR A 438 10.62 -9.50 -2.48
C TYR A 438 9.85 -10.71 -1.94
N ILE A 439 10.23 -11.18 -0.75
CA ILE A 439 9.56 -12.25 0.00
C ILE A 439 9.16 -11.64 1.36
N PRO A 440 7.88 -11.30 1.56
CA PRO A 440 7.43 -10.72 2.83
C PRO A 440 7.43 -11.77 3.95
N PRO A 441 7.65 -11.36 5.21
CA PRO A 441 7.19 -12.14 6.36
C PRO A 441 5.69 -12.44 6.26
N TYR A 442 5.24 -13.53 6.86
CA TYR A 442 3.83 -13.90 6.91
C TYR A 442 3.01 -12.81 7.61
N GLY A 443 1.84 -12.47 7.05
CA GLY A 443 1.01 -11.35 7.49
C GLY A 443 1.23 -10.04 6.70
N HIS A 444 2.22 -9.99 5.81
CA HIS A 444 2.55 -8.81 5.01
C HIS A 444 2.32 -9.04 3.51
N ARG A 445 2.04 -7.96 2.76
CA ARG A 445 1.71 -8.04 1.34
C ARG A 445 2.92 -8.29 0.46
N THR A 446 2.76 -9.10 -0.60
CA THR A 446 3.79 -9.24 -1.65
C THR A 446 3.83 -8.01 -2.56
N GLU A 447 2.67 -7.43 -2.83
CA GLU A 447 2.51 -6.19 -3.60
C GLU A 447 1.88 -5.15 -2.69
N ILE A 448 2.68 -4.14 -2.32
CA ILE A 448 2.28 -3.05 -1.44
C ILE A 448 1.69 -1.94 -2.31
N ASN A 449 0.48 -1.51 -1.94
CA ASN A 449 -0.23 -0.38 -2.49
C ASN A 449 0.19 0.91 -1.80
N ASP A 450 1.19 1.56 -2.36
CA ASP A 450 1.74 2.80 -1.82
C ASP A 450 1.00 4.05 -2.33
N ALA A 451 -0.28 3.94 -2.65
CA ALA A 451 -1.11 5.10 -2.98
C ALA A 451 -1.49 5.89 -1.71
N TRP A 452 -2.01 7.11 -1.94
CA TRP A 452 -2.48 7.98 -0.86
C TRP A 452 -3.57 7.28 -0.03
N PHE A 453 -3.40 7.26 1.29
CA PHE A 453 -4.31 6.61 2.25
C PHE A 453 -4.54 5.10 2.01
N GLN A 454 -3.49 4.37 1.59
CA GLN A 454 -3.53 2.90 1.36
C GLN A 454 -2.41 2.16 2.11
N ASP A 455 -2.64 0.86 2.36
CA ASP A 455 -1.73 -0.12 2.99
C ASP A 455 -0.97 0.37 4.23
N TYR A 456 -1.69 1.00 5.16
CA TYR A 456 -1.19 1.43 6.47
C TYR A 456 -1.14 0.29 7.51
N GLY A 457 -1.08 -0.97 7.05
CA GLY A 457 -1.11 -2.19 7.87
C GLY A 457 0.26 -2.72 8.28
N ALA A 458 1.23 -1.84 8.55
CA ALA A 458 2.63 -2.20 8.84
C ALA A 458 3.46 -2.67 7.61
N ASP A 459 3.05 -2.27 6.41
CA ASP A 459 3.80 -2.43 5.16
C ASP A 459 4.42 -1.09 4.72
N LEU A 460 5.60 -1.14 4.09
CA LEU A 460 6.29 0.04 3.56
C LEU A 460 6.90 -0.25 2.19
N LYS A 461 6.73 0.66 1.24
CA LYS A 461 7.43 0.66 -0.05
C LYS A 461 8.29 1.91 -0.20
N LEU A 462 9.55 1.81 0.22
CA LEU A 462 10.50 2.91 0.12
C LEU A 462 11.12 2.92 -1.28
N MET A 463 10.72 3.90 -2.11
CA MET A 463 11.03 3.93 -3.55
C MET A 463 10.51 2.65 -4.23
N ASN A 464 11.39 1.83 -4.83
CA ASN A 464 11.01 0.54 -5.39
C ASN A 464 11.20 -0.64 -4.42
N THR A 465 11.61 -0.39 -3.18
CA THR A 465 11.89 -1.46 -2.21
C THR A 465 10.75 -1.65 -1.22
N SER A 466 10.19 -2.86 -1.19
CA SER A 466 9.19 -3.27 -0.21
C SER A 466 9.83 -3.76 1.10
N PHE A 467 9.20 -3.43 2.22
CA PHE A 467 9.55 -3.82 3.58
C PHE A 467 8.28 -4.14 4.38
N ALA A 468 8.47 -4.97 5.39
CA ALA A 468 7.51 -5.22 6.47
C ALA A 468 8.06 -4.64 7.77
N TYR A 469 7.20 -4.01 8.58
CA TYR A 469 7.55 -3.69 9.96
C TYR A 469 7.24 -4.90 10.85
N VAL A 470 8.24 -5.35 11.61
CA VAL A 470 8.11 -6.47 12.55
C VAL A 470 8.49 -6.02 13.96
N ASP A 471 7.87 -6.62 14.97
CA ASP A 471 7.93 -6.16 16.38
C ASP A 471 9.12 -6.71 17.18
N GLY A 472 10.10 -7.30 16.50
CA GLY A 472 11.15 -8.11 17.12
C GLY A 472 11.00 -9.60 16.82
N THR A 473 9.81 -10.03 16.40
CA THR A 473 9.54 -11.40 15.99
C THR A 473 8.82 -11.46 14.64
N PHE A 474 9.02 -12.54 13.89
CA PHE A 474 8.32 -12.76 12.64
C PHE A 474 8.17 -14.25 12.34
N GLN A 475 7.25 -14.58 11.43
CA GLN A 475 7.22 -15.89 10.79
C GLN A 475 7.37 -15.69 9.29
N ALA A 476 8.06 -16.58 8.61
CA ALA A 476 8.22 -16.49 7.17
C ALA A 476 8.35 -17.89 6.55
N GLU A 477 7.74 -18.07 5.39
CA GLU A 477 7.99 -19.24 4.56
C GLU A 477 9.06 -18.89 3.51
N LEU A 478 10.28 -19.37 3.73
CA LEU A 478 11.45 -19.01 2.91
C LEU A 478 11.93 -20.21 2.07
N PRO A 479 12.44 -19.99 0.85
CA PRO A 479 13.03 -21.06 0.04
C PRO A 479 14.31 -21.60 0.69
N VAL A 480 14.51 -22.92 0.62
CA VAL A 480 15.77 -23.56 0.99
C VAL A 480 16.86 -23.14 0.00
N GLY A 481 18.02 -22.74 0.50
CA GLY A 481 19.13 -22.24 -0.30
C GLY A 481 19.49 -20.79 0.02
N GLU A 482 20.04 -20.10 -0.99
CA GLU A 482 20.54 -18.74 -0.82
C GLU A 482 19.41 -17.71 -0.90
N LEU A 483 19.41 -16.75 0.02
CA LEU A 483 18.57 -15.56 -0.04
C LEU A 483 19.31 -14.35 0.53
N TYR A 484 18.68 -13.19 0.44
CA TYR A 484 19.22 -11.93 0.93
C TYR A 484 18.23 -11.30 1.91
N VAL A 485 18.74 -10.69 2.97
CA VAL A 485 17.94 -9.94 3.93
C VAL A 485 18.41 -8.50 3.98
N GLU A 486 17.47 -7.56 4.08
CA GLU A 486 17.70 -6.17 4.41
C GLU A 486 16.91 -5.80 5.68
N MET A 487 17.55 -5.13 6.62
CA MET A 487 16.93 -4.76 7.90
C MET A 487 17.43 -3.39 8.35
N THR A 488 16.55 -2.56 8.91
CA THR A 488 16.89 -1.20 9.36
C THR A 488 16.12 -0.80 10.61
N LYS A 489 16.70 0.14 11.37
CA LYS A 489 16.06 0.72 12.55
C LYS A 489 16.47 2.18 12.79
N GLY A 490 15.66 3.13 12.32
CA GLY A 490 15.89 4.56 12.57
C GLY A 490 17.28 5.06 12.16
N PHE A 491 17.72 6.16 12.77
CA PHE A 491 18.98 6.83 12.42
C PHE A 491 20.15 6.52 13.37
N GLU A 492 19.91 5.70 14.40
CA GLU A 492 20.88 5.37 15.46
C GLU A 492 21.48 3.96 15.31
N TYR A 493 21.03 3.20 14.30
CA TYR A 493 21.47 1.84 14.01
C TYR A 493 22.10 1.74 12.62
N GLU A 494 23.02 0.81 12.47
CA GLU A 494 23.59 0.42 11.18
C GLU A 494 22.61 -0.47 10.44
N ALA A 495 22.22 -0.08 9.22
CA ALA A 495 21.42 -0.92 8.35
C ALA A 495 22.13 -2.26 8.09
N VAL A 496 21.36 -3.33 7.85
CA VAL A 496 21.86 -4.69 7.58
C VAL A 496 21.40 -5.12 6.17
N ARG A 497 22.32 -5.69 5.40
CA ARG A 497 22.16 -6.35 4.10
C ARG A 497 23.10 -7.51 4.20
N ARG A 498 22.56 -8.72 4.07
CA ARG A 498 23.33 -9.93 4.32
C ARG A 498 22.81 -11.05 3.43
N LYS A 499 23.75 -11.83 2.90
CA LYS A 499 23.46 -13.12 2.30
C LYS A 499 23.20 -14.15 3.39
N LEU A 500 22.08 -14.83 3.30
CA LEU A 500 21.68 -15.92 4.17
C LEU A 500 21.66 -17.24 3.38
N LYS A 501 21.80 -18.34 4.09
CA LYS A 501 21.58 -19.69 3.55
C LYS A 501 20.59 -20.41 4.46
N ILE A 502 19.44 -20.78 3.92
CA ILE A 502 18.39 -21.51 4.64
C ILE A 502 18.58 -22.99 4.39
N GLU A 503 18.62 -23.74 5.48
CA GLU A 503 18.79 -25.18 5.43
C GLU A 503 17.45 -25.92 5.41
N ARG A 504 17.44 -27.10 4.79
CA ARG A 504 16.31 -28.03 4.88
C ARG A 504 16.04 -28.34 6.36
N GLY A 505 14.78 -28.20 6.77
CA GLY A 505 14.35 -28.47 8.14
C GLY A 505 14.68 -27.38 9.16
N GLN A 506 15.32 -26.27 8.76
CA GLN A 506 15.52 -25.13 9.65
C GLN A 506 14.17 -24.59 10.15
N ARG A 507 14.11 -24.17 11.42
CA ARG A 507 12.90 -23.63 12.07
C ARG A 507 13.11 -22.27 12.70
N GLU A 508 14.34 -21.92 13.05
CA GLU A 508 14.67 -20.67 13.74
C GLU A 508 15.59 -19.81 12.86
N LEU A 509 15.39 -18.49 12.88
CA LEU A 509 16.26 -17.51 12.22
C LEU A 509 16.47 -16.30 13.14
N LYS A 510 17.69 -16.12 13.61
CA LYS A 510 18.08 -14.95 14.41
C LYS A 510 18.84 -13.94 13.56
N LEU A 511 18.39 -12.70 13.59
CA LEU A 511 18.98 -11.56 12.88
C LEU A 511 19.40 -10.50 13.90
N GLU A 512 20.59 -9.94 13.72
CA GLU A 512 21.15 -8.95 14.65
C GLU A 512 21.33 -7.60 13.95
N ILE A 513 21.00 -6.52 14.66
CA ILE A 513 21.24 -5.14 14.22
C ILE A 513 22.07 -4.40 15.25
N ALA A 514 23.07 -3.64 14.79
CA ALA A 514 24.01 -2.94 15.66
C ALA A 514 23.64 -1.46 15.81
N ARG A 515 23.63 -0.98 17.05
CA ARG A 515 23.45 0.43 17.39
C ARG A 515 24.80 1.15 17.42
N PHE A 516 24.91 2.31 16.80
CA PHE A 516 26.14 3.14 16.84
C PHE A 516 25.99 4.41 17.68
N ALA A 517 24.76 4.81 18.01
CA ALA A 517 24.46 5.94 18.88
C ALA A 517 23.24 5.66 19.77
N ASP A 518 23.25 6.18 21.00
CA ASP A 518 22.10 6.13 21.91
C ASP A 518 21.84 7.52 22.47
N LEU A 519 21.08 8.31 21.71
CA LEU A 519 20.79 9.69 22.07
C LEU A 519 19.77 9.76 23.22
N ARG A 520 18.91 8.74 23.32
CA ARG A 520 17.93 8.61 24.41
C ARG A 520 18.61 8.57 25.77
N SER A 521 19.67 7.77 25.91
CA SER A 521 20.49 7.70 27.14
C SER A 521 21.20 9.01 27.50
N GLN A 522 21.34 9.93 26.54
CA GLN A 522 21.98 11.24 26.70
C GLN A 522 20.97 12.36 26.98
N GLY A 523 19.69 12.05 27.14
CA GLY A 523 18.64 13.03 27.45
C GLY A 523 17.96 13.65 26.22
N TRP A 524 18.19 13.12 25.03
CA TRP A 524 17.45 13.51 23.83
C TRP A 524 16.19 12.66 23.65
N VAL A 525 15.16 13.27 23.06
CA VAL A 525 13.93 12.60 22.65
C VAL A 525 13.69 12.89 21.18
N THR A 526 13.53 11.83 20.39
CA THR A 526 13.24 11.94 18.96
C THR A 526 11.74 11.88 18.67
N ALA A 527 11.24 12.80 17.86
CA ALA A 527 9.83 12.94 17.55
C ALA A 527 9.57 13.20 16.07
N ASP A 528 8.50 12.62 15.55
CA ASP A 528 7.85 13.08 14.31
C ASP A 528 6.65 13.96 14.69
N THR A 529 6.62 15.20 14.21
CA THR A 529 5.56 16.17 14.51
C THR A 529 4.33 16.02 13.61
N HIS A 530 4.40 15.21 12.54
CA HIS A 530 3.39 15.24 11.49
C HIS A 530 3.27 13.88 10.78
N VAL A 531 2.30 13.06 11.19
CA VAL A 531 1.97 11.75 10.60
C VAL A 531 0.47 11.63 10.41
N HIS A 532 0.00 11.04 9.30
CA HIS A 532 -1.42 10.78 9.05
C HIS A 532 -1.72 9.28 8.88
N PHE A 533 -3.01 8.95 8.98
CA PHE A 533 -3.67 7.71 8.52
C PHE A 533 -3.36 6.40 9.26
N LEU A 534 -2.25 6.32 9.99
CA LEU A 534 -1.96 5.14 10.78
C LEU A 534 -3.01 4.95 11.89
N SER A 535 -3.30 3.69 12.24
CA SER A 535 -3.91 3.44 13.55
C SER A 535 -2.89 3.76 14.65
N PRO A 536 -3.31 4.23 15.84
CA PRO A 536 -2.35 4.50 16.93
C PRO A 536 -1.46 3.29 17.28
N THR A 537 -1.99 2.07 17.21
CA THR A 537 -1.21 0.85 17.48
C THR A 537 -0.18 0.53 16.40
N THR A 538 -0.52 0.72 15.12
CA THR A 538 0.46 0.61 14.02
C THR A 538 1.52 1.70 14.13
N ALA A 539 1.14 2.93 14.52
CA ALA A 539 2.09 4.02 14.74
C ALA A 539 3.10 3.69 15.85
N ILE A 540 2.71 2.98 16.92
CA ILE A 540 3.66 2.48 17.93
C ILE A 540 4.69 1.55 17.28
N LEU A 541 4.25 0.58 16.48
CA LEU A 541 5.15 -0.37 15.81
C LEU A 541 6.11 0.34 14.86
N GLU A 542 5.60 1.21 13.98
CA GLU A 542 6.44 2.03 13.10
C GLU A 542 7.39 2.91 13.91
N GLY A 543 6.92 3.55 14.99
CA GLY A 543 7.73 4.37 15.86
C GLY A 543 8.89 3.60 16.48
N GLN A 544 8.63 2.41 17.03
CA GLN A 544 9.69 1.57 17.57
C GLN A 544 10.65 1.11 16.47
N ALA A 545 10.15 0.65 15.32
CA ALA A 545 10.98 0.19 14.21
C ALA A 545 11.80 1.32 13.55
N GLU A 546 11.29 2.55 13.54
CA GLU A 546 12.00 3.73 13.04
C GLU A 546 12.78 4.46 14.12
N GLY A 547 12.82 3.93 15.35
CA GLY A 547 13.58 4.50 16.47
C GLY A 547 13.08 5.88 16.91
N LEU A 548 11.77 6.10 16.91
CA LEU A 548 11.10 7.31 17.41
C LEU A 548 10.63 7.11 18.86
N ASN A 549 10.75 8.16 19.66
CA ASN A 549 10.18 8.21 21.00
C ASN A 549 8.77 8.80 21.02
N LEU A 550 8.48 9.74 20.12
CA LEU A 550 7.17 10.38 20.01
C LEU A 550 6.71 10.43 18.55
N ILE A 551 5.46 10.03 18.30
CA ILE A 551 4.76 10.30 17.04
C ILE A 551 3.55 11.16 17.35
N ASN A 552 3.44 12.28 16.65
CA ASN A 552 2.21 13.07 16.61
C ASN A 552 1.40 12.62 15.40
N LEU A 553 0.37 11.82 15.67
CA LEU A 553 -0.60 11.38 14.67
C LEU A 553 -1.68 12.46 14.55
N LEU A 554 -1.86 13.04 13.38
CA LEU A 554 -2.74 14.18 13.20
C LEU A 554 -4.09 13.72 12.64
N ALA A 555 -5.16 13.99 13.38
CA ALA A 555 -6.49 13.94 12.83
C ALA A 555 -6.70 15.14 11.91
N ALA A 556 -7.27 14.90 10.74
CA ALA A 556 -7.46 15.93 9.72
C ALA A 556 -8.75 15.74 8.93
N GLN A 557 -9.29 16.86 8.47
CA GLN A 557 -10.41 16.94 7.55
C GLN A 557 -9.90 17.15 6.11
N TRP A 558 -10.43 16.35 5.19
CA TRP A 558 -10.16 16.34 3.75
C TRP A 558 -11.50 16.49 3.02
N ARG A 559 -12.13 17.65 3.17
CA ARG A 559 -13.53 17.93 2.79
C ARG A 559 -14.52 17.06 3.58
N ASP A 560 -15.06 16.02 2.94
CA ASP A 560 -16.05 15.09 3.51
C ASP A 560 -15.37 13.87 4.17
N LEU A 561 -14.07 13.65 3.92
CA LEU A 561 -13.31 12.61 4.58
C LEU A 561 -12.68 13.16 5.88
N PHE A 562 -12.86 12.43 6.97
CA PHE A 562 -12.21 12.69 8.25
C PHE A 562 -11.32 11.52 8.63
N THR A 563 -10.12 11.81 9.10
CA THR A 563 -9.13 10.79 9.46
C THR A 563 -8.72 10.91 10.92
N ASN A 564 -8.57 9.78 11.60
CA ASN A 564 -8.19 9.64 13.03
C ASN A 564 -9.05 10.42 14.05
N VAL A 565 -10.20 10.99 13.66
CA VAL A 565 -11.10 11.72 14.58
C VAL A 565 -11.62 10.82 15.72
N GLY A 566 -11.85 9.54 15.42
CA GLY A 566 -12.27 8.56 16.42
C GLY A 566 -11.22 8.28 17.50
N ASP A 567 -9.95 8.59 17.25
CA ASP A 567 -8.84 8.32 18.16
C ASP A 567 -8.57 9.49 19.13
N LEU A 568 -9.10 10.70 18.85
CA LEU A 568 -8.81 11.92 19.62
C LEU A 568 -9.17 11.82 21.12
N SER A 569 -10.19 11.03 21.46
CA SER A 569 -10.67 10.91 22.85
C SER A 569 -9.85 9.97 23.72
N GLN A 570 -8.88 9.24 23.14
CA GLN A 570 -8.15 8.17 23.84
C GLN A 570 -6.92 8.65 24.63
N GLY A 571 -6.46 9.88 24.40
CA GLY A 571 -5.20 10.36 24.98
C GLY A 571 -3.95 9.65 24.40
N PRO A 572 -2.78 9.76 25.05
CA PRO A 572 -1.56 9.13 24.56
C PRO A 572 -1.62 7.60 24.64
N LEU A 573 -1.26 6.93 23.55
CA LEU A 573 -0.93 5.51 23.56
C LEU A 573 0.58 5.35 23.77
N THR A 574 1.00 4.50 24.70
CA THR A 574 2.42 4.24 24.96
C THR A 574 2.73 2.76 24.74
N SER A 575 3.89 2.49 24.17
CA SER A 575 4.49 1.16 24.02
C SER A 575 4.71 0.49 25.38
N ARG A 576 4.87 -0.84 25.38
CA ARG A 576 5.02 -1.64 26.61
C ARG A 576 6.29 -1.29 27.41
N ASP A 577 7.36 -0.89 26.73
CA ASP A 577 8.62 -0.50 27.36
C ASP A 577 8.64 0.97 27.80
N GLY A 578 7.62 1.76 27.44
CA GLY A 578 7.53 3.18 27.78
C GLY A 578 8.38 4.10 26.90
N GLU A 579 9.10 3.57 25.91
CA GLU A 579 10.10 4.35 25.14
C GLU A 579 9.55 4.97 23.85
N THR A 580 8.37 4.54 23.40
CA THR A 580 7.62 5.14 22.29
C THR A 580 6.20 5.52 22.72
N MET A 581 5.79 6.74 22.40
CA MET A 581 4.48 7.32 22.64
C MET A 581 3.87 7.80 21.32
N VAL A 582 2.58 7.57 21.12
CA VAL A 582 1.77 8.15 20.05
C VAL A 582 0.76 9.09 20.70
N TRP A 583 0.75 10.35 20.27
CA TRP A 583 -0.24 11.32 20.68
C TRP A 583 -1.08 11.74 19.47
N VAL A 584 -2.40 11.65 19.59
CA VAL A 584 -3.31 12.10 18.52
C VAL A 584 -3.59 13.59 18.69
N GLY A 585 -3.05 14.40 17.79
CA GLY A 585 -3.31 15.84 17.67
C GLY A 585 -4.22 16.13 16.47
N THR A 586 -4.24 17.38 16.03
CA THR A 586 -4.93 17.77 14.79
C THR A 586 -4.00 18.51 13.85
N GLU A 587 -4.18 18.30 12.54
CA GLU A 587 -3.70 19.23 11.54
C GLU A 587 -4.87 20.16 11.20
N ASN A 588 -4.78 21.41 11.66
CA ASN A 588 -5.79 22.42 11.35
C ASN A 588 -5.39 23.17 10.08
N ARG A 589 -6.30 23.24 9.10
CA ARG A 589 -5.93 23.56 7.71
C ARG A 589 -6.76 24.67 7.08
N GLN A 590 -6.06 25.57 6.41
CA GLN A 590 -6.61 26.62 5.57
C GLN A 590 -5.81 26.74 4.26
N HIS A 591 -6.52 26.70 3.12
CA HIS A 591 -5.95 26.61 1.77
C HIS A 591 -4.91 27.69 1.39
N ILE A 592 -5.09 28.91 1.87
CA ILE A 592 -4.26 30.09 1.56
C ILE A 592 -3.52 30.60 2.80
N LEU A 593 -4.21 30.61 3.96
CA LEU A 593 -3.74 31.21 5.20
C LEU A 593 -2.66 30.36 5.87
N GLY A 594 -2.74 29.03 5.80
CA GLY A 594 -1.70 28.14 6.32
C GLY A 594 -2.26 26.91 7.04
N HIS A 595 -1.36 26.04 7.47
CA HIS A 595 -1.68 24.84 8.24
C HIS A 595 -0.93 24.84 9.58
N LEU A 596 -1.58 24.35 10.63
CA LEU A 596 -1.00 24.20 11.97
C LEU A 596 -1.13 22.75 12.44
N ALA A 597 -0.04 22.18 12.93
CA ALA A 597 -0.10 20.97 13.74
C ALA A 597 -0.30 21.38 15.21
N LEU A 598 -1.45 21.02 15.76
CA LEU A 598 -1.84 21.31 17.15
C LEU A 598 -1.64 20.05 17.98
N LEU A 599 -0.61 20.07 18.83
CA LEU A 599 -0.06 18.87 19.45
C LEU A 599 -0.32 18.87 20.96
N GLY A 600 -0.66 17.72 21.53
CA GLY A 600 -0.71 17.52 22.99
C GLY A 600 -1.69 18.39 23.77
N SER A 601 -2.72 18.93 23.12
CA SER A 601 -3.75 19.71 23.82
C SER A 601 -4.53 18.84 24.80
N HIS A 602 -4.83 19.38 25.99
CA HIS A 602 -5.69 18.72 26.97
C HIS A 602 -7.19 19.00 26.72
N GLY A 603 -8.01 17.99 26.99
CA GLY A 603 -9.46 18.07 26.79
C GLY A 603 -9.84 17.88 25.32
N ASP A 604 -10.89 18.58 24.88
CA ASP A 604 -11.38 18.46 23.51
C ASP A 604 -10.33 18.95 22.50
N ALA A 605 -10.37 18.40 21.28
CA ALA A 605 -9.60 18.91 20.15
C ALA A 605 -10.09 20.32 19.72
N VAL A 606 -9.26 21.04 18.97
CA VAL A 606 -9.58 22.39 18.50
C VAL A 606 -10.38 22.29 17.20
N PHE A 607 -11.66 22.63 17.27
CA PHE A 607 -12.60 22.59 16.14
C PHE A 607 -13.02 24.00 15.67
N PRO A 608 -13.41 24.18 14.39
CA PRO A 608 -13.35 23.18 13.31
C PRO A 608 -11.91 22.84 12.93
N MET A 609 -11.67 21.66 12.33
CA MET A 609 -10.33 21.25 11.90
C MET A 609 -9.89 22.00 10.64
N SER A 610 -10.81 22.26 9.71
CA SER A 610 -10.53 23.03 8.50
C SER A 610 -11.44 24.25 8.39
N ALA A 611 -11.01 25.25 7.63
CA ALA A 611 -11.81 26.44 7.34
C ALA A 611 -11.64 26.90 5.88
N SER A 612 -12.75 26.90 5.14
CA SER A 612 -12.76 27.17 3.70
C SER A 612 -11.81 26.25 2.90
N GLY A 613 -11.59 26.54 1.62
CA GLY A 613 -10.65 25.77 0.78
C GLY A 613 -11.26 24.52 0.13
N PRO A 614 -10.92 24.24 -1.15
CA PRO A 614 -11.53 23.14 -1.89
C PRO A 614 -11.05 21.75 -1.47
N GLU A 615 -9.90 21.59 -0.81
CA GLU A 615 -9.37 20.29 -0.36
C GLU A 615 -9.35 20.13 1.17
N GLU A 616 -9.69 21.20 1.90
CA GLU A 616 -9.63 21.30 3.35
C GLU A 616 -11.04 21.14 3.94
N SER A 617 -11.92 22.14 3.80
CA SER A 617 -13.30 22.13 4.31
C SER A 617 -14.31 21.74 3.22
N TYR A 618 -15.62 21.79 3.50
CA TYR A 618 -16.64 21.60 2.46
C TYR A 618 -16.61 22.74 1.43
N LEU A 619 -16.97 22.43 0.18
CA LEU A 619 -17.14 23.48 -0.84
C LEU A 619 -18.29 24.39 -0.42
N GLY A 620 -18.00 25.68 -0.28
CA GLY A 620 -18.98 26.64 0.23
C GLY A 620 -18.81 26.97 1.71
N ASP A 621 -17.92 26.30 2.44
CA ASP A 621 -17.68 26.64 3.84
C ASP A 621 -17.00 28.01 3.95
N PRO A 622 -17.52 28.90 4.81
CA PRO A 622 -16.91 30.19 5.04
C PRO A 622 -15.64 30.08 5.88
N LEU A 623 -14.88 31.17 5.89
CA LEU A 623 -13.73 31.35 6.77
C LEU A 623 -14.20 31.56 8.22
N TRP A 624 -14.58 30.48 8.90
CA TRP A 624 -15.13 30.53 10.27
C TRP A 624 -14.10 30.92 11.34
N THR A 625 -12.81 30.74 11.07
CA THR A 625 -11.73 30.88 12.05
C THR A 625 -10.41 31.19 11.36
N SER A 626 -9.55 31.91 12.07
CA SER A 626 -8.15 32.18 11.73
C SER A 626 -7.20 31.10 12.28
N LEU A 627 -5.96 31.07 11.78
CA LEU A 627 -4.88 30.26 12.35
C LEU A 627 -4.54 30.72 13.78
N SER A 628 -4.53 32.03 14.02
CA SER A 628 -4.31 32.62 15.34
C SER A 628 -5.32 32.15 16.39
N GLU A 629 -6.60 32.05 16.05
CA GLU A 629 -7.63 31.52 16.96
C GLU A 629 -7.40 30.05 17.31
N TRP A 630 -7.02 29.24 16.31
CA TRP A 630 -6.63 27.84 16.55
C TRP A 630 -5.42 27.74 17.47
N ALA A 631 -4.40 28.57 17.23
CA ALA A 631 -3.20 28.61 18.06
C ALA A 631 -3.52 29.01 19.51
N ASP A 632 -4.34 30.04 19.73
CA ASP A 632 -4.76 30.48 21.05
C ASP A 632 -5.56 29.39 21.79
N ALA A 633 -6.46 28.69 21.09
CA ALA A 633 -7.23 27.59 21.66
C ALA A 633 -6.33 26.42 22.09
N CYS A 634 -5.36 26.05 21.24
CA CYS A 634 -4.36 25.01 21.55
C CYS A 634 -3.52 25.39 22.79
N ARG A 635 -2.99 26.61 22.83
CA ARG A 635 -2.16 27.10 23.95
C ARG A 635 -2.95 27.22 25.25
N LYS A 636 -4.23 27.62 25.19
CA LYS A 636 -5.12 27.65 26.36
C LYS A 636 -5.32 26.25 26.96
N ARG A 637 -5.15 25.21 26.14
CA ARG A 637 -5.19 23.79 26.51
C ARG A 637 -3.78 23.21 26.73
N GLU A 638 -2.79 24.07 26.93
CA GLU A 638 -1.37 23.78 27.21
C GLU A 638 -0.62 23.02 26.08
N GLY A 639 -1.27 22.85 24.92
CA GLY A 639 -0.70 22.20 23.74
C GLY A 639 0.41 23.02 23.07
N LEU A 640 1.11 22.39 22.13
CA LEU A 640 2.18 22.98 21.32
C LEU A 640 1.65 23.32 19.92
N VAL A 641 1.94 24.54 19.45
CA VAL A 641 1.53 25.01 18.11
C VAL A 641 2.73 24.97 17.16
N VAL A 642 2.67 24.10 16.15
CA VAL A 642 3.69 23.98 15.12
C VAL A 642 3.15 24.48 13.78
N GLY A 643 3.86 25.39 13.12
CA GLY A 643 3.57 25.74 11.72
C GLY A 643 3.96 24.57 10.80
N ALA A 644 2.97 23.85 10.28
CA ALA A 644 3.18 22.64 9.48
C ALA A 644 3.78 22.98 8.10
N HIS A 645 4.64 22.09 7.60
CA HIS A 645 5.31 22.19 6.28
C HIS A 645 5.65 23.64 5.85
N PHE A 646 6.25 24.41 6.76
CA PHE A 646 6.47 25.84 6.64
C PHE A 646 7.34 26.16 5.40
N PRO A 647 7.01 27.21 4.62
CA PRO A 647 5.99 28.23 4.88
C PRO A 647 4.75 28.00 4.01
N TYR A 648 4.45 26.77 3.58
CA TYR A 648 3.35 26.53 2.65
C TYR A 648 2.09 26.12 3.43
N PRO A 649 0.91 26.70 3.18
CA PRO A 649 0.64 27.99 2.55
C PRO A 649 1.21 29.20 3.33
N THR A 650 1.52 30.29 2.62
CA THR A 650 2.31 31.44 3.12
C THR A 650 1.48 32.60 3.70
N GLY A 651 0.16 32.48 3.77
CA GLY A 651 -0.75 33.59 4.07
C GLY A 651 -0.66 34.16 5.50
N GLU A 652 -1.51 33.69 6.41
CA GLU A 652 -1.64 34.21 7.77
C GLU A 652 -0.43 33.91 8.66
N THR A 653 0.32 32.84 8.35
CA THR A 653 1.51 32.40 9.10
C THR A 653 2.47 33.55 9.47
N ALA A 654 2.64 34.54 8.58
CA ALA A 654 3.46 35.72 8.85
C ALA A 654 2.91 36.57 10.03
N ALA A 655 1.60 36.80 10.06
CA ALA A 655 0.93 37.50 11.16
C ALA A 655 1.05 36.70 12.46
N ASP A 656 0.86 35.39 12.40
CA ASP A 656 0.93 34.49 13.56
C ASP A 656 2.31 34.51 14.23
N ILE A 657 3.38 34.50 13.43
CA ILE A 657 4.76 34.62 13.93
C ILE A 657 4.96 35.99 14.60
N VAL A 658 4.53 37.08 13.94
CA VAL A 658 4.67 38.45 14.45
C VAL A 658 3.96 38.61 15.79
N LEU A 659 2.79 37.98 15.94
CA LEU A 659 1.97 38.03 17.14
C LEU A 659 2.38 36.99 18.21
N GLY A 660 3.36 36.13 17.93
CA GLY A 660 3.90 35.15 18.88
C GLY A 660 2.98 33.96 19.13
N LYS A 661 2.21 33.55 18.11
CA LYS A 661 1.21 32.48 18.20
C LYS A 661 1.82 31.09 17.98
N ILE A 662 2.86 31.00 17.15
CA ILE A 662 3.53 29.75 16.77
C ILE A 662 4.71 29.47 17.72
N ASP A 663 4.80 28.23 18.22
CA ASP A 663 5.87 27.79 19.13
C ASP A 663 7.09 27.22 18.38
N ALA A 664 6.90 26.62 17.21
CA ALA A 664 7.97 26.06 16.37
C ALA A 664 7.55 25.95 14.90
N LEU A 665 8.53 25.79 14.00
CA LEU A 665 8.29 25.65 12.55
C LEU A 665 8.83 24.34 12.02
N GLU A 666 8.00 23.67 11.21
CA GLU A 666 8.36 22.43 10.53
C GLU A 666 9.14 22.72 9.25
N LEU A 667 10.38 22.23 9.15
CA LEU A 667 11.29 22.49 8.03
C LEU A 667 11.58 21.24 7.21
N TYR A 668 11.54 21.37 5.87
CA TYR A 668 11.74 20.27 4.93
C TYR A 668 13.03 20.39 4.11
N PRO A 669 13.88 19.33 4.09
CA PRO A 669 15.14 19.33 3.35
C PRO A 669 14.94 18.98 1.85
N ARG A 670 14.16 19.78 1.09
CA ARG A 670 13.78 19.44 -0.31
C ARG A 670 14.72 19.97 -1.41
N ALA A 671 15.52 21.02 -1.14
CA ALA A 671 16.40 21.63 -2.15
C ALA A 671 17.88 21.30 -1.89
N ASP A 672 18.74 21.64 -2.86
CA ASP A 672 20.18 21.47 -2.71
C ASP A 672 20.69 22.34 -1.55
N TYR A 673 21.22 21.64 -0.55
CA TYR A 673 22.00 22.19 0.55
C TYR A 673 21.36 23.41 1.25
N PHE A 674 20.10 23.27 1.67
CA PHE A 674 19.34 24.25 2.47
C PHE A 674 18.97 25.56 1.76
N ASN A 675 19.14 25.64 0.44
CA ASN A 675 18.71 26.79 -0.35
C ASN A 675 17.27 26.63 -0.86
N SER A 676 16.32 26.41 0.05
CA SER A 676 14.89 26.31 -0.25
C SER A 676 14.12 27.44 0.41
N LEU A 677 12.92 27.74 -0.10
CA LEU A 677 12.05 28.74 0.51
C LEU A 677 11.80 28.48 2.01
N PRO A 678 11.51 27.26 2.50
CA PRO A 678 11.43 26.96 3.94
C PRO A 678 12.57 27.53 4.79
N TYR A 679 13.83 27.24 4.42
CA TYR A 679 14.98 27.73 5.19
C TYR A 679 15.24 29.22 4.98
N LEU A 680 15.14 29.70 3.75
CA LEU A 680 15.35 31.12 3.45
C LEU A 680 14.32 31.99 4.15
N ASP A 681 13.06 31.56 4.18
CA ASP A 681 11.99 32.31 4.82
C ASP A 681 12.11 32.24 6.34
N TRP A 682 12.41 31.08 6.91
CA TRP A 682 12.72 30.96 8.33
C TRP A 682 13.87 31.90 8.75
N TYR A 683 14.95 31.96 7.97
CA TYR A 683 16.04 32.89 8.21
C TYR A 683 15.62 34.37 8.13
N ARG A 684 14.63 34.75 7.30
CA ARG A 684 14.09 36.11 7.28
C ARG A 684 13.44 36.46 8.62
N TYR A 685 12.66 35.54 9.20
CA TYR A 685 12.08 35.75 10.53
C TYR A 685 13.15 35.81 11.63
N LEU A 686 14.12 34.90 11.62
CA LEU A 686 15.25 34.95 12.57
C LEU A 686 16.05 36.26 12.46
N ASN A 687 16.27 36.77 11.25
CA ASN A 687 16.94 38.05 10.98
C ASN A 687 16.12 39.28 11.41
N CYS A 688 14.87 39.09 11.85
CA CYS A 688 14.04 40.09 12.52
C CYS A 688 13.88 39.79 14.01
N GLY A 689 14.75 38.99 14.61
CA GLY A 689 14.76 38.72 16.05
C GLY A 689 13.66 37.79 16.55
N PHE A 690 12.83 37.21 15.66
CA PHE A 690 11.84 36.20 16.06
C PHE A 690 12.55 34.91 16.45
N ARG A 691 12.17 34.33 17.60
CA ARG A 691 12.75 33.07 18.09
C ARG A 691 11.84 31.91 17.71
N LEU A 692 12.27 31.15 16.70
CA LEU A 692 11.47 30.10 16.07
C LEU A 692 12.29 28.80 16.03
N PRO A 693 12.12 27.92 17.02
CA PRO A 693 12.69 26.58 17.00
C PRO A 693 12.34 25.82 15.72
N ALA A 694 13.31 25.09 15.19
CA ALA A 694 13.11 24.17 14.07
C ALA A 694 12.67 22.79 14.58
N VAL A 695 11.64 22.25 13.94
CA VAL A 695 11.18 20.87 14.08
C VAL A 695 11.06 20.21 12.71
N GLY A 696 11.03 18.88 12.69
CA GLY A 696 10.76 18.05 11.53
C GLY A 696 9.57 17.14 11.80
N GLY A 697 8.62 17.20 10.88
CA GLY A 697 7.59 16.21 10.69
C GLY A 697 7.68 15.61 9.30
N THR A 698 7.21 14.39 9.13
CA THR A 698 7.31 13.67 7.86
C THR A 698 6.21 14.04 6.88
N ASP A 699 5.03 14.39 7.40
CA ASP A 699 3.78 14.46 6.66
C ASP A 699 3.54 13.15 5.90
N LYS A 700 3.57 12.05 6.66
CA LYS A 700 3.38 10.70 6.11
C LYS A 700 1.92 10.54 5.67
N MET A 701 1.71 10.22 4.39
CA MET A 701 0.38 10.08 3.77
C MET A 701 0.12 8.70 3.14
N GLY A 702 1.00 7.72 3.35
CA GLY A 702 0.83 6.36 2.82
C GLY A 702 2.06 5.48 3.05
N ALA A 703 1.98 4.23 2.58
CA ALA A 703 3.04 3.23 2.73
C ALA A 703 4.35 3.58 1.97
N TYR A 704 4.40 4.64 1.17
CA TYR A 704 5.62 5.05 0.45
C TYR A 704 6.66 5.78 1.31
N MET A 705 6.36 6.01 2.59
CA MET A 705 7.12 6.88 3.48
C MET A 705 7.13 6.30 4.91
N PRO A 706 8.30 6.12 5.55
CA PRO A 706 8.36 5.70 6.93
C PRO A 706 8.02 6.86 7.87
N ALA A 707 7.43 6.56 9.03
CA ALA A 707 7.32 7.55 10.10
C ALA A 707 8.72 8.03 10.52
N GLY A 708 8.88 9.33 10.74
CA GLY A 708 10.15 9.95 11.10
C GLY A 708 11.16 10.03 9.97
N ALA A 709 10.77 9.95 8.70
CA ALA A 709 11.69 10.21 7.59
C ALA A 709 12.30 11.63 7.66
N ASN A 710 11.54 12.57 8.22
CA ASN A 710 12.02 13.85 8.74
C ASN A 710 11.56 13.95 10.19
N ARG A 711 12.48 14.23 11.12
CA ARG A 711 12.21 14.16 12.56
C ARG A 711 12.97 15.23 13.33
N THR A 712 12.56 15.43 14.57
CA THR A 712 13.18 16.35 15.53
C THR A 712 13.84 15.56 16.64
N TYR A 713 15.05 15.92 17.02
CA TYR A 713 15.61 15.58 18.33
C TYR A 713 15.50 16.80 19.24
N ALA A 714 14.88 16.66 20.41
CA ALA A 714 14.75 17.70 21.43
C ALA A 714 15.44 17.28 22.73
N PHE A 715 16.20 18.18 23.34
CA PHE A 715 16.96 17.89 24.55
C PHE A 715 16.14 18.15 25.83
N LEU A 716 15.80 17.08 26.53
CA LEU A 716 15.14 17.10 27.84
C LEU A 716 16.16 17.07 28.99
N GLY A 717 17.38 16.60 28.74
CA GLY A 717 18.38 16.41 29.78
C GLY A 717 17.97 15.29 30.75
N GLN A 718 17.74 15.65 32.01
CA GLN A 718 17.35 14.69 33.06
C GLN A 718 15.83 14.66 33.32
N ASP A 719 15.06 15.50 32.61
CA ASP A 719 13.60 15.51 32.75
C ASP A 719 13.01 14.17 32.26
N GLN A 720 11.96 13.70 32.94
CA GLN A 720 11.23 12.50 32.52
C GLN A 720 10.63 12.69 31.13
N PHE A 721 10.62 11.62 30.32
CA PHE A 721 9.91 11.63 29.06
C PHE A 721 8.39 11.72 29.29
N SER A 722 7.83 12.86 28.89
CA SER A 722 6.41 13.14 28.79
C SER A 722 6.19 14.12 27.64
N PHE A 723 4.95 14.21 27.14
CA PHE A 723 4.63 15.21 26.11
C PHE A 723 4.98 16.63 26.59
N ASP A 724 4.57 17.01 27.80
CA ASP A 724 4.78 18.36 28.33
C ASP A 724 6.25 18.75 28.41
N ASN A 725 7.11 17.83 28.88
CA ASN A 725 8.55 18.07 28.98
C ASN A 725 9.19 18.14 27.59
N TRP A 726 8.72 17.33 26.65
CA TRP A 726 9.14 17.42 25.25
C TRP A 726 8.71 18.76 24.61
N ALA A 727 7.46 19.20 24.80
CA ALA A 727 6.96 20.48 24.31
C ALA A 727 7.72 21.67 24.92
N LYS A 728 8.06 21.61 26.21
CA LYS A 728 8.96 22.59 26.86
C LYS A 728 10.34 22.59 26.23
N ALA A 729 10.92 21.42 25.94
CA ALA A 729 12.22 21.32 25.28
C ALA A 729 12.20 21.93 23.86
N VAL A 730 11.14 21.69 23.09
CA VAL A 730 10.93 22.31 21.77
C VAL A 730 10.86 23.83 21.90
N ARG A 731 10.04 24.37 22.80
CA ARG A 731 9.94 25.82 23.05
C ARG A 731 11.25 26.46 23.48
N ARG A 732 12.09 25.74 24.23
CA ARG A 732 13.44 26.20 24.60
C ARG A 732 14.39 26.29 23.40
N GLY A 733 14.11 25.59 22.30
CA GLY A 733 14.91 25.66 21.08
C GLY A 733 16.19 24.84 21.10
N ASN A 734 16.41 23.97 22.11
CA ASN A 734 17.52 23.01 22.06
C ASN A 734 17.11 21.78 21.23
N THR A 735 16.97 22.02 19.92
CA THR A 735 16.51 21.03 18.95
C THR A 735 17.40 20.99 17.72
N PHE A 736 17.36 19.87 17.01
CA PHE A 736 17.76 19.80 15.61
C PHE A 736 16.75 18.99 14.79
N VAL A 737 16.51 19.44 13.56
CA VAL A 737 15.72 18.72 12.56
C VAL A 737 16.65 17.88 11.69
N THR A 738 16.25 16.66 11.36
CA THR A 738 17.07 15.73 10.60
C THR A 738 16.25 14.74 9.77
N SER A 739 16.78 14.38 8.62
CA SER A 739 16.39 13.23 7.80
C SER A 739 17.48 12.16 7.74
N GLY A 740 18.46 12.23 8.63
CA GLY A 740 19.45 11.17 8.85
C GLY A 740 20.60 11.53 9.80
N PRO A 741 21.37 12.61 9.55
CA PRO A 741 22.51 12.96 10.39
C PRO A 741 22.09 13.40 11.81
N LEU A 742 22.80 12.91 12.82
CA LEU A 742 22.69 13.32 14.22
C LEU A 742 23.63 14.50 14.43
N LEU A 743 23.09 15.71 14.65
CA LEU A 743 23.86 16.97 14.61
C LEU A 743 23.86 17.68 15.97
N PHE A 744 25.05 17.96 16.48
CA PHE A 744 25.30 18.67 17.73
C PHE A 744 25.98 20.00 17.45
N PHE A 745 25.62 21.04 18.20
CA PHE A 745 26.18 22.38 18.03
C PHE A 745 26.30 23.12 19.36
N HIS A 746 27.39 23.85 19.55
CA HIS A 746 27.60 24.73 20.69
C HIS A 746 28.34 26.00 20.27
N VAL A 747 28.04 27.12 20.94
CA VAL A 747 28.76 28.40 20.82
C VAL A 747 29.21 28.80 22.22
N GLU A 748 30.51 28.92 22.46
CA GLU A 748 31.07 29.14 23.82
C GLU A 748 30.50 28.14 24.85
N GLY A 749 30.33 26.87 24.44
CA GLY A 749 29.72 25.82 25.27
C GLY A 749 28.20 25.92 25.45
N HIS A 750 27.53 26.93 24.90
CA HIS A 750 26.07 27.09 24.99
C HIS A 750 25.35 26.37 23.84
N PRO A 751 24.28 25.59 24.13
CA PRO A 751 23.54 24.85 23.12
C PRO A 751 22.51 25.73 22.37
N PRO A 752 21.94 25.23 21.26
CA PRO A 752 20.80 25.86 20.58
C PRO A 752 19.69 26.28 21.54
N GLY A 753 19.01 27.38 21.23
CA GLY A 753 17.99 28.00 22.08
C GLY A 753 18.54 28.98 23.13
N SER A 754 19.83 28.87 23.47
CA SER A 754 20.49 29.78 24.40
C SER A 754 20.68 31.18 23.82
N GLU A 755 20.89 32.17 24.69
CA GLU A 755 21.27 33.53 24.32
C GLU A 755 22.59 33.92 24.98
N ILE A 756 23.52 34.44 24.17
CA ILE A 756 24.81 34.96 24.62
C ILE A 756 24.79 36.48 24.47
N THR A 757 25.10 37.20 25.55
CA THR A 757 25.23 38.67 25.52
C THR A 757 26.64 39.07 25.10
N LEU A 758 26.75 39.80 24.00
CA LEU A 758 27.98 40.35 23.46
C LEU A 758 28.19 41.81 23.91
N PRO A 759 29.45 42.28 24.02
CA PRO A 759 29.74 43.68 24.26
C PRO A 759 29.39 44.56 23.05
N VAL A 760 29.24 45.86 23.29
CA VAL A 760 29.04 46.86 22.24
C VAL A 760 30.24 46.85 21.29
N GLY A 761 29.99 46.56 20.00
CA GLY A 761 31.04 46.35 18.98
C GLY A 761 31.26 44.89 18.57
N GLY A 762 30.59 43.95 19.25
CA GLY A 762 30.63 42.52 18.92
C GLY A 762 31.78 41.77 19.57
N GLY A 763 32.05 40.55 19.10
CA GLY A 763 33.06 39.65 19.69
C GLY A 763 33.47 38.54 18.74
N THR A 764 34.44 37.74 19.18
CA THR A 764 34.83 36.48 18.50
C THR A 764 34.41 35.32 19.38
N LEU A 765 33.64 34.39 18.82
CA LEU A 765 33.09 33.26 19.55
C LEU A 765 33.67 31.95 19.00
N GLU A 766 34.00 31.01 19.88
CA GLU A 766 34.31 29.64 19.53
C GLU A 766 33.02 28.87 19.25
N VAL A 767 32.97 28.25 18.08
CA VAL A 767 31.86 27.39 17.64
C VAL A 767 32.35 25.96 17.51
N HIS A 768 31.51 25.00 17.91
CA HIS A 768 31.79 23.57 17.79
C HIS A 768 30.54 22.85 17.27
N ALA A 769 30.67 22.25 16.09
CA ALA A 769 29.67 21.37 15.51
C ALA A 769 30.23 19.95 15.35
N GLU A 770 29.40 18.94 15.62
CA GLU A 770 29.69 17.52 15.42
C GLU A 770 28.49 16.85 14.76
N ALA A 771 28.73 16.00 13.77
CA ALA A 771 27.70 15.19 13.16
C ALA A 771 28.13 13.72 13.07
N LYS A 772 27.20 12.82 13.34
CA LYS A 772 27.31 11.37 13.11
C LYS A 772 26.18 10.91 12.22
N SER A 773 26.41 9.95 11.33
CA SER A 773 25.37 9.55 10.37
C SER A 773 25.51 8.12 9.87
N PHE A 774 24.38 7.41 9.84
CA PHE A 774 24.22 6.07 9.25
C PHE A 774 24.29 6.09 7.70
N VAL A 775 24.51 7.26 7.09
CA VAL A 775 24.85 7.49 5.66
C VAL A 775 25.98 8.52 5.54
N PRO A 776 26.87 8.48 4.52
CA PRO A 776 27.96 9.45 4.40
C PRO A 776 27.45 10.89 4.29
N ILE A 777 28.01 11.81 5.08
CA ILE A 777 27.81 13.26 4.97
C ILE A 777 29.00 13.91 4.26
N HIS A 778 28.73 14.91 3.44
CA HIS A 778 29.72 15.47 2.52
C HIS A 778 30.10 16.90 2.88
N ARG A 779 29.23 17.60 3.62
CA ARG A 779 29.47 18.99 4.00
C ARG A 779 28.80 19.35 5.32
N MET A 780 29.46 20.21 6.07
CA MET A 780 28.96 20.86 7.28
C MET A 780 29.26 22.36 7.22
N ASP A 781 28.29 23.19 7.57
CA ASP A 781 28.40 24.65 7.60
C ASP A 781 28.04 25.20 8.98
N ILE A 782 28.74 26.26 9.39
CA ILE A 782 28.27 27.19 10.42
C ILE A 782 27.64 28.39 9.72
N VAL A 783 26.42 28.75 10.12
CA VAL A 783 25.62 29.81 9.52
C VAL A 783 25.44 30.95 10.52
N LEU A 784 25.77 32.17 10.10
CA LEU A 784 25.54 33.42 10.82
C LEU A 784 24.55 34.29 10.01
N ASN A 785 23.38 34.58 10.58
CA ASN A 785 22.34 35.41 9.94
C ASN A 785 22.00 34.97 8.49
N GLY A 786 21.96 33.65 8.26
CA GLY A 786 21.65 33.03 6.97
C GLY A 786 22.83 32.89 6.01
N LYS A 787 24.04 33.33 6.39
CA LYS A 787 25.26 33.21 5.58
C LYS A 787 26.21 32.18 6.18
N THR A 788 26.76 31.30 5.34
CA THR A 788 27.83 30.38 5.75
C THR A 788 29.08 31.19 6.10
N VAL A 789 29.58 31.03 7.34
CA VAL A 789 30.79 31.71 7.85
C VAL A 789 31.95 30.76 8.11
N ALA A 790 31.67 29.46 8.20
CA ALA A 790 32.66 28.40 8.21
C ALA A 790 32.08 27.17 7.51
N SER A 791 32.91 26.36 6.87
CA SER A 791 32.49 25.13 6.22
C SER A 791 33.58 24.06 6.27
N ARG A 792 33.17 22.81 6.31
CA ARG A 792 34.03 21.64 6.14
C ARG A 792 33.39 20.73 5.09
N GLU A 793 34.17 20.36 4.08
CA GLU A 793 33.76 19.49 2.98
C GLU A 793 34.61 18.22 2.95
N HIS A 794 33.98 17.10 2.59
CA HIS A 794 34.60 15.81 2.34
C HIS A 794 33.95 15.21 1.08
N PRO A 795 34.58 15.35 -0.10
CA PRO A 795 33.98 14.94 -1.38
C PRO A 795 33.57 13.45 -1.45
N GLU A 796 34.33 12.57 -0.79
CA GLU A 796 34.03 11.13 -0.73
C GLU A 796 32.97 10.76 0.32
N GLY A 797 32.56 11.73 1.14
CA GLY A 797 31.66 11.52 2.28
C GLY A 797 32.33 10.85 3.48
N VAL A 798 31.86 11.19 4.69
CA VAL A 798 32.33 10.60 5.96
C VAL A 798 31.15 10.29 6.88
N ARG A 799 31.33 9.35 7.81
CA ARG A 799 30.29 8.98 8.80
C ARG A 799 30.26 9.92 9.99
N GLU A 800 31.38 10.56 10.28
CA GLU A 800 31.54 11.52 11.37
C GLU A 800 32.25 12.78 10.85
N MET A 801 31.79 13.95 11.26
CA MET A 801 32.41 15.22 10.90
C MET A 801 32.38 16.17 12.09
N ILE A 802 33.51 16.84 12.34
CA ILE A 802 33.65 17.85 13.40
C ILE A 802 34.10 19.16 12.75
N LEU A 803 33.52 20.29 13.16
CA LEU A 803 33.95 21.62 12.75
C LEU A 803 34.10 22.51 13.99
N LYS A 804 35.31 23.01 14.22
CA LYS A 804 35.64 23.94 15.30
C LYS A 804 36.24 25.19 14.68
N GLU A 805 35.65 26.35 14.95
CA GLU A 805 36.08 27.61 14.36
C GLU A 805 35.92 28.79 15.32
N LYS A 806 36.57 29.90 14.99
CA LYS A 806 36.37 31.19 15.66
C LYS A 806 35.63 32.14 14.73
N VAL A 807 34.41 32.52 15.11
CA VAL A 807 33.54 33.36 14.30
C VAL A 807 33.49 34.78 14.87
N ALA A 808 33.87 35.76 14.05
CA ALA A 808 33.73 37.17 14.39
C ALA A 808 32.29 37.64 14.13
N VAL A 809 31.66 38.24 15.13
CA VAL A 809 30.29 38.75 15.10
C VAL A 809 30.32 40.23 15.47
N LYS A 810 29.69 41.08 14.66
CA LYS A 810 29.78 42.56 14.79
C LYS A 810 28.62 43.20 15.57
N GLY A 811 27.56 42.46 15.86
CA GLY A 811 26.32 42.98 16.45
C GLY A 811 25.36 41.84 16.81
N PRO A 812 24.08 42.15 17.10
CA PRO A 812 23.06 41.13 17.30
C PRO A 812 23.01 40.15 16.11
N ALA A 813 22.88 38.86 16.40
CA ALA A 813 22.89 37.83 15.38
C ALA A 813 22.33 36.50 15.92
N TRP A 814 22.31 35.49 15.08
CA TRP A 814 22.14 34.10 15.47
C TRP A 814 23.14 33.21 14.73
N LEU A 815 23.54 32.11 15.37
CA LEU A 815 24.42 31.08 14.83
C LEU A 815 23.71 29.72 14.81
N ALA A 816 23.89 28.95 13.75
CA ALA A 816 23.40 27.57 13.69
C ALA A 816 24.39 26.67 12.92
N ALA A 817 24.28 25.36 13.11
CA ALA A 817 25.00 24.38 12.29
C ALA A 817 24.04 23.66 11.35
N ARG A 818 24.54 23.27 10.18
CA ARG A 818 23.83 22.41 9.23
C ARG A 818 24.78 21.48 8.51
N CYS A 819 24.34 20.30 8.15
CA CYS A 819 25.13 19.34 7.38
C CYS A 819 24.26 18.56 6.40
N GLY A 820 24.87 18.02 5.35
CA GLY A 820 24.14 17.31 4.30
C GLY A 820 24.96 16.26 3.58
N SER A 821 24.23 15.31 2.98
CA SER A 821 24.77 14.30 2.09
C SER A 821 24.50 14.66 0.62
N LEU A 822 25.38 14.19 -0.27
CA LEU A 822 25.16 14.15 -1.71
C LEU A 822 24.51 12.82 -2.16
N THR A 823 24.26 11.88 -1.24
CA THR A 823 23.48 10.68 -1.52
C THR A 823 22.08 11.06 -1.99
N ASP A 824 21.59 10.32 -2.99
CA ASP A 824 20.32 10.62 -3.65
C ASP A 824 19.12 10.52 -2.68
N ARG A 825 17.96 10.99 -3.15
CA ARG A 825 16.71 11.10 -2.41
C ARG A 825 16.31 9.76 -1.78
N THR A 826 15.72 9.86 -0.59
CA THR A 826 15.35 8.69 0.20
C THR A 826 13.84 8.47 0.27
N THR A 827 13.02 9.42 -0.20
CA THR A 827 11.55 9.35 -0.05
C THR A 827 10.73 10.02 -1.16
N ARG A 828 9.42 9.73 -1.26
CA ARG A 828 8.50 10.34 -2.24
C ARG A 828 8.36 11.86 -2.10
N TRP A 829 8.47 12.40 -0.88
CA TRP A 829 8.55 13.85 -0.62
C TRP A 829 9.92 14.44 -0.92
N ASN A 830 10.81 13.64 -1.53
CA ASN A 830 12.02 14.13 -2.12
C ASN A 830 12.98 14.73 -1.09
N PHE A 831 12.91 14.26 0.16
CA PHE A 831 13.81 14.69 1.22
C PHE A 831 15.26 14.32 0.87
N ARG A 832 16.14 15.32 0.96
CA ARG A 832 17.58 15.12 1.02
C ARG A 832 17.95 14.64 2.41
N ILE A 833 19.04 13.89 2.51
CA ILE A 833 19.64 13.50 3.78
C ILE A 833 20.41 14.71 4.32
N SER A 834 19.88 15.36 5.35
CA SER A 834 20.50 16.54 5.94
C SER A 834 19.98 16.80 7.35
N ALA A 835 20.68 17.67 8.08
CA ALA A 835 20.28 18.11 9.42
C ALA A 835 20.59 19.59 9.63
N HIS A 836 19.76 20.26 10.42
CA HIS A 836 19.92 21.67 10.79
C HIS A 836 19.55 21.87 12.26
N THR A 837 20.40 22.55 13.03
CA THR A 837 20.08 22.88 14.43
C THR A 837 19.15 24.09 14.51
N SER A 838 18.37 24.20 15.58
CA SER A 838 17.89 25.52 15.99
C SER A 838 19.07 26.48 16.28
N PRO A 839 18.84 27.80 16.31
CA PRO A 839 19.93 28.76 16.49
C PRO A 839 20.35 28.94 17.95
N VAL A 840 21.61 29.31 18.16
CA VAL A 840 22.06 30.06 19.35
C VAL A 840 21.93 31.55 19.05
N TYR A 841 21.30 32.31 19.94
CA TYR A 841 21.05 33.73 19.76
C TYR A 841 22.15 34.58 20.38
N LEU A 842 22.49 35.69 19.72
CA LEU A 842 23.53 36.62 20.14
C LEU A 842 22.90 38.00 20.33
N GLY A 843 22.79 38.45 21.57
CA GLY A 843 22.22 39.75 21.93
C GLY A 843 23.32 40.80 22.15
N VAL A 844 23.04 42.06 21.82
CA VAL A 844 23.88 43.21 22.21
C VAL A 844 22.98 44.20 22.95
N PRO A 845 23.34 44.64 24.18
CA PRO A 845 22.52 45.58 24.92
C PRO A 845 22.18 46.85 24.12
N GLY A 846 20.89 47.20 24.06
CA GLY A 846 20.40 48.38 23.35
C GLY A 846 20.36 48.26 21.82
N GLN A 847 20.63 47.08 21.26
CA GLN A 847 20.50 46.81 19.82
C GLN A 847 19.58 45.61 19.58
N GLU A 848 18.78 45.68 18.51
CA GLU A 848 17.91 44.59 18.08
C GLU A 848 18.41 44.03 16.74
N LEU A 849 18.37 42.70 16.57
CA LEU A 849 18.57 42.08 15.26
C LEU A 849 17.36 42.41 14.37
N PHE A 850 17.58 43.21 13.33
CA PHE A 850 16.52 43.75 12.50
C PHE A 850 16.89 43.75 11.01
N SER A 851 15.92 43.37 10.17
CA SER A 851 16.04 43.42 8.71
C SER A 851 14.83 44.10 8.09
N ALA A 852 15.03 45.33 7.61
CA ALA A 852 13.99 46.14 6.97
C ALA A 852 13.30 45.39 5.81
N SER A 853 14.10 44.79 4.92
CA SER A 853 13.60 44.05 3.75
C SER A 853 12.77 42.83 4.14
N ALA A 854 13.14 42.13 5.22
CA ALA A 854 12.37 40.99 5.70
C ALA A 854 11.05 41.43 6.33
N VAL A 855 11.03 42.54 7.08
CA VAL A 855 9.78 43.12 7.61
C VAL A 855 8.86 43.59 6.47
N SER A 856 9.39 44.27 5.45
CA SER A 856 8.59 44.67 4.27
C SER A 856 8.00 43.46 3.54
N TYR A 857 8.74 42.35 3.45
CA TYR A 857 8.24 41.10 2.89
C TYR A 857 7.09 40.51 3.73
N MET A 858 7.22 40.47 5.06
CA MET A 858 6.14 40.01 5.96
C MET A 858 4.89 40.89 5.84
N LEU A 859 5.05 42.22 5.76
CA LEU A 859 3.93 43.14 5.51
C LEU A 859 3.22 42.82 4.19
N THR A 860 3.97 42.52 3.14
CA THR A 860 3.41 42.13 1.84
C THR A 860 2.61 40.84 1.91
N LEU A 861 3.06 39.84 2.68
CA LEU A 861 2.30 38.61 2.91
C LEU A 861 1.01 38.87 3.69
N ILE A 862 1.07 39.69 4.74
CA ILE A 862 -0.08 40.11 5.55
C ILE A 862 -1.10 40.86 4.67
N ASP A 863 -0.63 41.74 3.79
CA ASP A 863 -1.46 42.44 2.79
C ASP A 863 -2.13 41.47 1.82
N GLY A 864 -1.40 40.48 1.32
CA GLY A 864 -1.92 39.45 0.44
C GLY A 864 -2.99 38.59 1.12
N ALA A 865 -2.74 38.14 2.35
CA ALA A 865 -3.69 37.38 3.15
C ALA A 865 -4.96 38.17 3.43
N GLN A 866 -4.84 39.42 3.88
CA GLN A 866 -5.98 40.31 4.10
C GLN A 866 -6.77 40.56 2.80
N SER A 867 -6.08 40.83 1.69
CA SER A 867 -6.72 41.03 0.38
C SER A 867 -7.55 39.80 -0.03
N TRP A 868 -7.03 38.59 0.19
CA TRP A 868 -7.78 37.36 -0.08
C TRP A 868 -9.01 37.22 0.82
N VAL A 869 -8.87 37.48 2.13
CA VAL A 869 -9.99 37.45 3.09
C VAL A 869 -11.12 38.41 2.68
N GLU A 870 -10.78 39.58 2.16
CA GLU A 870 -11.75 40.61 1.76
C GLU A 870 -12.44 40.33 0.42
N SER A 871 -11.74 39.69 -0.51
CA SER A 871 -12.16 39.60 -1.91
C SER A 871 -12.65 38.21 -2.34
N LEU A 872 -11.97 37.15 -1.90
CA LEU A 872 -12.13 35.79 -2.43
C LEU A 872 -12.58 34.77 -1.40
N ALA A 873 -12.26 34.97 -0.11
CA ALA A 873 -12.72 34.08 0.94
C ALA A 873 -14.25 34.04 0.99
N ILE A 874 -14.79 32.84 1.22
CA ILE A 874 -16.23 32.71 1.46
C ILE A 874 -16.52 33.37 2.81
N ARG A 875 -17.41 34.37 2.78
CA ARG A 875 -17.64 35.25 3.92
C ARG A 875 -18.34 34.51 5.06
N PRO A 876 -17.80 34.53 6.30
CA PRO A 876 -18.54 34.13 7.49
C PRO A 876 -19.54 35.25 7.86
N ASP A 877 -20.11 35.19 9.07
CA ASP A 877 -20.84 36.33 9.60
C ASP A 877 -19.94 37.58 9.75
N PRO A 878 -20.53 38.80 9.73
CA PRO A 878 -19.74 40.04 9.75
C PRO A 878 -18.81 40.20 10.95
N GLU A 879 -19.19 39.66 12.12
CA GLU A 879 -18.36 39.76 13.33
C GLU A 879 -17.11 38.89 13.22
N ARG A 880 -17.26 37.65 12.73
CA ARG A 880 -16.13 36.76 12.42
C ARG A 880 -15.21 37.33 11.36
N LEU A 881 -15.76 37.85 10.27
CA LEU A 881 -14.94 38.45 9.20
C LEU A 881 -14.12 39.63 9.74
N GLU A 882 -14.74 40.48 10.54
CA GLU A 882 -14.06 41.61 11.17
C GLU A 882 -13.02 41.17 12.20
N HIS A 883 -13.26 40.08 12.93
CA HIS A 883 -12.28 39.50 13.84
C HIS A 883 -11.00 39.06 13.10
N VAL A 884 -11.16 38.34 11.99
CA VAL A 884 -10.03 37.91 11.15
C VAL A 884 -9.30 39.12 10.54
N ARG A 885 -10.03 40.17 10.10
CA ARG A 885 -9.41 41.41 9.59
C ARG A 885 -8.54 42.10 10.63
N LYS A 886 -9.05 42.26 11.86
CA LYS A 886 -8.33 42.90 12.98
C LYS A 886 -7.03 42.20 13.34
N LEU A 887 -6.94 40.90 13.11
CA LEU A 887 -5.69 40.15 13.29
C LEU A 887 -4.58 40.70 12.41
N PHE A 888 -4.85 40.86 11.10
CA PHE A 888 -3.90 41.39 10.14
C PHE A 888 -3.53 42.85 10.45
N GLU A 889 -4.51 43.67 10.82
CA GLU A 889 -4.28 45.05 11.25
C GLU A 889 -3.35 45.13 12.46
N HIS A 890 -3.53 44.25 13.45
CA HIS A 890 -2.69 44.20 14.64
C HIS A 890 -1.25 43.76 14.32
N ALA A 891 -1.08 42.69 13.54
CA ALA A 891 0.24 42.23 13.12
C ALA A 891 0.99 43.32 12.31
N ARG A 892 0.27 43.98 11.39
CA ARG A 892 0.77 45.09 10.59
C ARG A 892 1.21 46.27 11.46
N ALA A 893 0.37 46.70 12.41
CA ALA A 893 0.71 47.78 13.34
C ALA A 893 1.97 47.48 14.16
N LYS A 894 2.15 46.22 14.59
CA LYS A 894 3.36 45.78 15.31
C LYS A 894 4.61 45.89 14.43
N LEU A 895 4.54 45.49 13.16
CA LEU A 895 5.65 45.62 12.22
C LEU A 895 5.98 47.07 11.87
N HIS A 896 4.97 47.91 11.62
CA HIS A 896 5.16 49.36 11.39
C HIS A 896 5.81 50.05 12.58
N SER A 897 5.38 49.72 13.81
CA SER A 897 6.00 50.25 15.03
C SER A 897 7.50 49.90 15.10
N ARG A 898 7.87 48.67 14.74
CA ARG A 898 9.29 48.26 14.69
C ARG A 898 10.06 49.03 13.61
N LEU A 899 9.51 49.20 12.40
CA LEU A 899 10.17 50.02 11.36
C LEU A 899 10.41 51.46 11.82
N HIS A 900 9.42 52.07 12.49
CA HIS A 900 9.56 53.41 13.08
C HIS A 900 10.66 53.47 14.17
N GLN A 901 10.72 52.48 15.06
CA GLN A 901 11.76 52.41 16.10
C GLN A 901 13.18 52.31 15.52
N HIS A 902 13.31 51.72 14.33
CA HIS A 902 14.57 51.62 13.58
C HIS A 902 14.81 52.81 12.62
N GLY A 903 13.95 53.83 12.63
CA GLY A 903 14.12 55.04 11.82
C GLY A 903 13.98 54.81 10.31
N ILE A 904 13.24 53.79 9.90
CA ILE A 904 13.04 53.45 8.48
C ILE A 904 11.74 54.09 8.00
N GLU A 905 11.82 54.95 7.00
CA GLU A 905 10.66 55.43 6.26
C GLU A 905 10.09 54.29 5.39
N HIS A 906 8.78 54.08 5.44
CA HIS A 906 8.11 52.96 4.80
C HIS A 906 6.65 53.24 4.49
#